data_AF-A0A017T9P9-F1
#
_entry.id   AF-A0A017T9P9-F1
#
_cell.length_a   1.000
_cell.length_b   1.000
_cell.length_c   1.000
_cell.angle_alpha   90.00
_cell.angle_beta   90.00
_cell.angle_gamma   90.00
#
_symmetry.space_group_name_H-M   'P 1'
#
loop_
_entity.id
_entity.type
_entity.pdbx_description
1 polymer ?
#
loop_
_entity_poly.entity_id
_entity_poly.type
_entity_poly.pdbx_seq_one_letter_code
_entity_poly.pdbx_strand_id
1 'polypeptide(L)'
;MADPVPARVPREVTSFVGRETEIAEIVDRFARGGRLVTLLGAPGAGKTRLAIRLATQALPSAVFCAVAGARTVEEIASAVGHVLAMPGDAIDTWLAQQEALLVVLDELEEALSPAAELLERWLTLAPRARFLATSRSPLHLPAETCIEIGPLTSACAITLYRERALAVRGGPVADSTEVITALTERLDRLPLAIELAASRARVLGAGDFLARIESRLDLLRAKREAFGSRHRALRDAIDTSWEALGDAERRGLARASVFQASFSLPAFEHVVGPGPRGTTAVDVLEALCEASLVVFGRTPAAQDHPRFYLYENIRAYAAEKLDELGDTQAALALHTGYFARHAADISEAHGRPRAEVLALLALDARNIAAACEQSLPGDAAEAARLALSLDPLVRARGPLRSHAERITRVLAAPGSLDDFRLRGLLLVARAHAHSSLGDVNRALADVAEAQRIVDVFGHGDIERQLLAVLSVVMISRGQFDEGLQRLPPLVRDIDPDADLLFRSIGIMHLARGSMEQALDSFSRGLALARAHSDENHEAALTALSAVTCHELGRLDEAREGLQRALALARKIGDTFVEGVARHWYGLLCLDEGDTVSARPCLEASRALLETMGDDWFHRSVVGYTGVLEAHAGGWQAARALLTSAVARARREGDHYRFGVFLANLGAVLARLGESAAARDAFAEARAHAAHSDSPNLLPLADVLESFLDPSSAAARLARAEPIARRSSDVRHAIRLVLPLVDADPLVDVDPRRPPRPEGRHLLVAARDGSWFEVDGAGRCDLSRRAPLRQVLTHLIAHHARDPRLGVSTASLLEAGWPSERISHDAGMHRVHVAIATLRRLGLGDRLVKQSDGYRLDADVQLGDA
;
A
#
# COMPACT_ATOMS: atom_id res chain seq x y z
N MET A 1 28.66 -34.97 -17.80
CA MET A 1 28.24 -33.69 -17.22
C MET A 1 29.47 -33.10 -16.56
N ALA A 2 29.97 -31.96 -17.06
CA ALA A 2 31.02 -31.23 -16.36
C ALA A 2 30.46 -30.73 -15.02
N ASP A 3 31.25 -30.78 -13.95
CA ASP A 3 30.86 -30.19 -12.67
C ASP A 3 30.57 -28.69 -12.85
N PRO A 4 29.51 -28.16 -12.22
CA PRO A 4 29.16 -26.75 -12.34
C PRO A 4 30.31 -25.86 -11.84
N VAL A 5 30.66 -24.85 -12.63
CA VAL A 5 31.69 -23.86 -12.29
C VAL A 5 31.35 -23.26 -10.92
N PRO A 6 32.25 -23.30 -9.92
CA PRO A 6 31.98 -22.68 -8.63
C PRO A 6 31.81 -21.18 -8.84
N ALA A 7 30.66 -20.66 -8.44
CA ALA A 7 30.36 -19.25 -8.60
C ALA A 7 31.37 -18.34 -7.92
N ARG A 8 31.72 -17.25 -8.62
CA ARG A 8 32.66 -16.23 -8.15
C ARG A 8 31.92 -14.89 -8.12
N VAL A 9 31.11 -14.72 -7.07
CA VAL A 9 30.24 -13.56 -6.86
C VAL A 9 30.57 -12.92 -5.50
N PRO A 10 30.72 -11.58 -5.40
CA PRO A 10 30.90 -10.90 -4.13
C PRO A 10 29.77 -11.19 -3.15
N ARG A 11 30.10 -11.36 -1.86
CA ARG A 11 29.08 -11.51 -0.81
C ARG A 11 28.44 -10.16 -0.47
N GLU A 12 27.12 -10.13 -0.36
CA GLU A 12 26.41 -8.99 0.18
C GLU A 12 26.60 -8.93 1.71
N VAL A 13 27.27 -7.87 2.17
CA VAL A 13 27.58 -7.66 3.60
C VAL A 13 26.49 -6.93 4.37
N THR A 14 25.46 -6.45 3.67
CA THR A 14 24.35 -5.70 4.25
C THR A 14 23.05 -6.04 3.51
N SER A 15 21.91 -5.76 4.13
CA SER A 15 20.58 -5.97 3.53
C SER A 15 20.45 -5.34 2.13
N PHE A 16 19.57 -5.91 1.31
CA PHE A 16 19.19 -5.36 0.01
C PHE A 16 17.73 -4.97 0.08
N VAL A 17 17.41 -3.75 -0.35
CA VAL A 17 16.08 -3.14 -0.16
C VAL A 17 15.52 -2.73 -1.52
N GLY A 18 14.35 -3.28 -1.86
CA GLY A 18 13.63 -2.99 -3.11
C GLY A 18 14.18 -3.73 -4.32
N ARG A 19 13.73 -3.30 -5.51
CA ARG A 19 14.11 -3.81 -6.85
C ARG A 19 13.49 -5.15 -7.25
N GLU A 20 12.41 -5.55 -6.61
CA GLU A 20 11.71 -6.80 -6.90
C GLU A 20 11.17 -6.82 -8.33
N THR A 21 10.68 -5.68 -8.82
CA THR A 21 10.16 -5.53 -10.19
C THR A 21 11.28 -5.64 -11.22
N GLU A 22 12.39 -4.94 -11.02
CA GLU A 22 13.54 -4.98 -11.93
C GLU A 22 14.18 -6.38 -11.96
N ILE A 23 14.28 -7.04 -10.81
CA ILE A 23 14.75 -8.44 -10.72
C ILE A 23 13.80 -9.36 -11.51
N ALA A 24 12.49 -9.24 -11.29
CA ALA A 24 11.50 -10.06 -11.99
C ALA A 24 11.55 -9.84 -13.50
N GLU A 25 11.70 -8.59 -13.95
CA GLU A 25 11.86 -8.27 -15.38
C GLU A 25 13.12 -8.92 -15.94
N ILE A 26 14.27 -8.79 -15.29
CA ILE A 26 15.53 -9.38 -15.77
C ILE A 26 15.43 -10.90 -15.87
N VAL A 27 14.84 -11.54 -14.86
CA VAL A 27 14.63 -12.99 -14.83
C VAL A 27 13.69 -13.44 -15.95
N ASP A 28 12.59 -12.74 -16.18
CA ASP A 28 11.65 -13.03 -17.27
C ASP A 28 12.29 -12.84 -18.65
N ARG A 29 13.10 -11.79 -18.85
CA ARG A 29 13.85 -11.57 -20.10
C ARG A 29 14.78 -12.74 -20.41
N PHE A 30 15.55 -13.18 -19.41
CA PHE A 30 16.43 -14.34 -19.56
C PHE A 30 15.65 -15.64 -19.79
N ALA A 31 14.45 -15.78 -19.21
CA ALA A 31 13.57 -16.92 -19.43
C ALA A 31 12.99 -16.97 -20.85
N ARG A 32 12.70 -15.81 -21.46
CA ARG A 32 12.20 -15.68 -22.84
C ARG A 32 13.29 -15.78 -23.92
N GLY A 33 14.53 -16.09 -23.53
CA GLY A 33 15.64 -16.27 -24.45
C GLY A 33 16.48 -15.02 -24.70
N GLY A 34 16.26 -13.91 -23.97
CA GLY A 34 17.18 -12.78 -23.94
C GLY A 34 18.55 -13.21 -23.41
N ARG A 35 19.64 -12.63 -23.94
CA ARG A 35 21.01 -13.06 -23.62
C ARG A 35 21.95 -11.95 -23.18
N LEU A 36 21.62 -10.69 -23.45
CA LEU A 36 22.36 -9.53 -22.96
C LEU A 36 21.38 -8.54 -22.33
N VAL A 37 21.61 -8.23 -21.06
CA VAL A 37 20.92 -7.15 -20.35
C VAL A 37 21.94 -6.13 -19.89
N THR A 38 21.69 -4.85 -20.15
CA THR A 38 22.52 -3.75 -19.66
C THR A 38 21.75 -2.93 -18.65
N LEU A 39 22.23 -2.88 -17.41
CA LEU A 39 21.72 -2.01 -16.36
C LEU A 39 22.26 -0.59 -16.60
N LEU A 40 21.36 0.33 -16.96
CA LEU A 40 21.66 1.75 -17.15
C LEU A 40 21.27 2.55 -15.92
N GLY A 41 21.94 3.67 -15.65
CA GLY A 41 21.51 4.58 -14.58
C GLY A 41 22.63 5.41 -13.98
N ALA A 42 22.24 6.43 -13.20
CA ALA A 42 23.15 7.38 -12.60
C ALA A 42 24.13 6.75 -11.58
N PRO A 43 25.26 7.42 -11.28
CA PRO A 43 26.12 7.04 -10.17
C PRO A 43 25.33 6.91 -8.86
N GLY A 44 25.52 5.80 -8.14
CA GLY A 44 24.85 5.57 -6.85
C GLY A 44 23.40 5.06 -6.94
N ALA A 45 22.85 4.78 -8.13
CA ALA A 45 21.53 4.19 -8.32
C ALA A 45 21.42 2.72 -7.86
N GLY A 46 22.55 2.06 -7.62
CA GLY A 46 22.61 0.69 -7.09
C GLY A 46 22.80 -0.42 -8.13
N LYS A 47 23.23 -0.10 -9.36
CA LYS A 47 23.44 -1.06 -10.47
C LYS A 47 24.33 -2.24 -10.08
N THR A 48 25.51 -1.97 -9.53
CA THR A 48 26.44 -2.99 -9.02
C THR A 48 25.81 -3.90 -7.98
N ARG A 49 25.07 -3.32 -7.00
CA ARG A 49 24.39 -4.10 -5.95
C ARG A 49 23.31 -5.00 -6.54
N LEU A 50 22.52 -4.49 -7.50
CA LEU A 50 21.52 -5.27 -8.21
C LEU A 50 22.16 -6.40 -9.03
N ALA A 51 23.27 -6.13 -9.71
CA ALA A 51 24.00 -7.12 -10.49
C ALA A 51 24.58 -8.24 -9.61
N ILE A 52 25.13 -7.91 -8.44
CA ILE A 52 25.57 -8.89 -7.43
C ILE A 52 24.39 -9.73 -6.93
N ARG A 53 23.24 -9.10 -6.63
CA ARG A 53 22.03 -9.79 -6.17
C ARG A 53 21.53 -10.80 -7.21
N LEU A 54 21.50 -10.42 -8.49
CA LEU A 54 21.11 -11.31 -9.60
C LEU A 54 22.11 -12.46 -9.79
N ALA A 55 23.40 -12.17 -9.74
CA ALA A 55 24.44 -13.21 -9.81
C ALA A 55 24.34 -14.20 -8.64
N THR A 56 23.98 -13.73 -7.45
CA THR A 56 23.76 -14.58 -6.26
C THR A 56 22.50 -15.44 -6.40
N GLN A 57 21.47 -14.98 -7.09
CA GLN A 57 20.27 -15.79 -7.39
C GLN A 57 20.51 -16.81 -8.51
N ALA A 58 21.47 -16.53 -9.41
CA ALA A 58 21.86 -17.39 -10.52
C ALA A 58 22.86 -18.51 -10.15
N LEU A 59 23.10 -18.73 -8.85
CA LEU A 59 23.95 -19.81 -8.35
C LEU A 59 23.37 -21.20 -8.73
N PRO A 60 24.22 -22.20 -9.04
CA PRO A 60 25.67 -22.24 -8.78
C PRO A 60 26.58 -21.65 -9.86
N SER A 61 26.08 -21.14 -11.00
CA SER A 61 26.91 -20.79 -12.16
C SER A 61 26.79 -19.32 -12.55
N ALA A 62 27.47 -18.47 -11.77
CA ALA A 62 27.60 -17.04 -12.04
C ALA A 62 29.03 -16.54 -11.77
N VAL A 63 29.48 -15.61 -12.63
CA VAL A 63 30.80 -14.99 -12.56
C VAL A 63 30.61 -13.48 -12.58
N PHE A 64 31.16 -12.80 -11.58
CA PHE A 64 31.09 -11.35 -11.47
C PHE A 64 32.47 -10.73 -11.70
N CYS A 65 32.57 -9.83 -12.67
CA CYS A 65 33.81 -9.19 -13.08
C CYS A 65 33.65 -7.67 -13.04
N ALA A 66 34.35 -7.02 -12.13
CA ALA A 66 34.55 -5.58 -12.17
C ALA A 66 35.61 -5.26 -13.22
N VAL A 67 35.26 -4.43 -14.21
CA VAL A 67 36.14 -4.07 -15.35
C VAL A 67 36.50 -2.58 -15.35
N ALA A 68 36.36 -1.94 -14.18
CA ALA A 68 36.73 -0.55 -13.96
C ALA A 68 38.17 -0.27 -14.43
N GLY A 69 38.33 0.70 -15.32
CA GLY A 69 39.63 1.13 -15.87
C GLY A 69 40.15 0.32 -17.06
N ALA A 70 39.44 -0.72 -17.52
CA ALA A 70 39.75 -1.39 -18.78
C ALA A 70 39.40 -0.47 -19.98
N ARG A 71 40.20 -0.51 -21.04
CA ARG A 71 40.04 0.32 -22.25
C ARG A 71 40.19 -0.46 -23.55
N THR A 72 40.57 -1.73 -23.47
CA THR A 72 40.80 -2.63 -24.63
C THR A 72 40.07 -3.96 -24.43
N VAL A 73 39.87 -4.69 -25.54
CA VAL A 73 39.23 -6.02 -25.52
C VAL A 73 40.06 -6.99 -24.68
N GLU A 74 41.38 -6.93 -24.80
CA GLU A 74 42.34 -7.78 -24.10
C GLU A 74 42.31 -7.53 -22.59
N GLU A 75 42.14 -6.29 -22.15
CA GLU A 75 42.02 -5.94 -20.73
C GLU A 75 40.71 -6.44 -20.12
N ILE A 76 39.58 -6.33 -20.84
CA ILE A 76 38.29 -6.87 -20.40
C ILE A 76 38.37 -8.40 -20.30
N ALA A 77 38.91 -9.06 -21.34
CA ALA A 77 39.13 -10.50 -21.33
C ALA A 77 40.06 -10.90 -20.17
N SER A 78 41.17 -10.17 -19.95
CA SER A 78 42.08 -10.43 -18.84
C SER A 78 41.42 -10.28 -17.47
N ALA A 79 40.52 -9.30 -17.29
CA ALA A 79 39.77 -9.14 -16.04
C ALA A 79 38.83 -10.34 -15.77
N VAL A 80 38.14 -10.82 -16.80
CA VAL A 80 37.31 -12.04 -16.70
C VAL A 80 38.18 -13.28 -16.44
N GLY A 81 39.31 -13.40 -17.13
CA GLY A 81 40.28 -14.49 -16.98
C GLY A 81 40.88 -14.53 -15.59
N HIS A 82 41.20 -13.38 -15.01
CA HIS A 82 41.67 -13.26 -13.63
C HIS A 82 40.63 -13.79 -12.65
N VAL A 83 39.36 -13.37 -12.79
CA VAL A 83 38.27 -13.87 -11.96
C VAL A 83 38.11 -15.37 -12.13
N LEU A 84 38.31 -15.93 -13.33
CA LEU A 84 38.20 -17.37 -13.60
C LEU A 84 39.48 -18.19 -13.30
N ALA A 85 40.59 -17.52 -12.96
CA ALA A 85 41.93 -18.10 -12.85
C ALA A 85 42.41 -18.80 -14.13
N MET A 86 42.25 -18.15 -15.28
CA MET A 86 42.72 -18.61 -16.59
C MET A 86 43.24 -17.46 -17.48
N PRO A 87 44.06 -17.76 -18.49
CA PRO A 87 44.49 -16.77 -19.50
C PRO A 87 43.29 -16.17 -20.26
N GLY A 88 43.38 -14.87 -20.61
CA GLY A 88 42.30 -14.15 -21.28
C GLY A 88 41.96 -14.69 -22.69
N ASP A 89 42.95 -15.22 -23.40
CA ASP A 89 42.80 -15.83 -24.73
C ASP A 89 42.14 -17.21 -24.70
N ALA A 90 42.05 -17.85 -23.53
CA ALA A 90 41.34 -19.13 -23.34
C ALA A 90 39.83 -18.97 -23.06
N ILE A 91 39.35 -17.75 -22.81
CA ILE A 91 37.98 -17.47 -22.35
C ILE A 91 36.95 -17.84 -23.41
N ASP A 92 37.22 -17.52 -24.67
CA ASP A 92 36.31 -17.80 -25.79
C ASP A 92 35.99 -19.30 -25.88
N THR A 93 37.02 -20.13 -25.79
CA THR A 93 36.88 -21.61 -25.81
C THR A 93 36.18 -22.11 -24.56
N TRP A 94 36.47 -21.52 -23.40
CA TRP A 94 35.85 -21.90 -22.14
C TRP A 94 34.36 -21.54 -22.07
N LEU A 95 33.97 -20.34 -22.51
CA LEU A 95 32.58 -19.87 -22.56
C LEU A 95 31.73 -20.73 -23.49
N ALA A 96 32.29 -21.15 -24.64
CA ALA A 96 31.60 -22.02 -25.60
C ALA A 96 31.18 -23.38 -25.02
N GLN A 97 31.82 -23.83 -23.94
CA GLN A 97 31.55 -25.12 -23.29
C GLN A 97 30.52 -25.03 -22.14
N GLN A 98 30.04 -23.83 -21.78
CA GLN A 98 29.16 -23.62 -20.62
C GLN A 98 27.67 -23.76 -20.98
N GLU A 99 26.91 -24.53 -20.19
CA GLU A 99 25.48 -24.79 -20.46
C GLU A 99 24.49 -23.90 -19.67
N ALA A 100 24.94 -23.17 -18.65
CA ALA A 100 24.08 -22.33 -17.81
C ALA A 100 24.86 -21.26 -17.01
N LEU A 101 25.67 -20.44 -17.68
CA LEU A 101 26.51 -19.42 -17.04
C LEU A 101 25.93 -18.01 -17.17
N LEU A 102 25.90 -17.26 -16.07
CA LEU A 102 25.73 -15.81 -16.08
C LEU A 102 27.09 -15.11 -15.90
N VAL A 103 27.48 -14.29 -16.86
CA VAL A 103 28.66 -13.42 -16.76
C VAL A 103 28.20 -11.99 -16.51
N VAL A 104 28.68 -11.39 -15.42
CA VAL A 104 28.42 -9.99 -15.08
C VAL A 104 29.66 -9.15 -15.36
N LEU A 105 29.52 -8.11 -16.16
CA LEU A 105 30.53 -7.08 -16.42
C LEU A 105 30.09 -5.78 -15.74
N ASP A 106 30.78 -5.39 -14.68
CA ASP A 106 30.46 -4.20 -13.88
C ASP A 106 31.43 -3.04 -14.17
N GLU A 107 30.89 -1.83 -14.30
CA GLU A 107 31.62 -0.56 -14.55
C GLU A 107 32.24 -0.47 -15.97
N LEU A 108 31.39 -0.54 -17.01
CA LEU A 108 31.82 -0.47 -18.42
C LEU A 108 32.05 0.96 -18.97
N GLU A 109 32.02 1.99 -18.14
CA GLU A 109 31.99 3.39 -18.60
C GLU A 109 33.20 3.80 -19.47
N GLU A 110 34.40 3.29 -19.19
CA GLU A 110 35.62 3.58 -19.94
C GLU A 110 35.84 2.65 -21.15
N ALA A 111 35.00 1.63 -21.32
CA ALA A 111 35.24 0.49 -22.20
C ALA A 111 34.06 0.14 -23.12
N LEU A 112 33.13 1.05 -23.38
CA LEU A 112 31.89 0.77 -24.13
C LEU A 112 32.13 0.10 -25.49
N SER A 113 32.95 0.69 -26.36
CA SER A 113 33.20 0.15 -27.70
C SER A 113 33.95 -1.19 -27.67
N PRO A 114 35.06 -1.34 -26.90
CA PRO A 114 35.72 -2.64 -26.73
C PRO A 114 34.80 -3.72 -26.11
N ALA A 115 33.95 -3.35 -25.16
CA ALA A 115 33.02 -4.28 -24.53
C ALA A 115 31.92 -4.74 -25.49
N ALA A 116 31.41 -3.84 -26.33
CA ALA A 116 30.44 -4.19 -27.37
C ALA A 116 31.04 -5.20 -28.36
N GLU A 117 32.27 -4.96 -28.84
CA GLU A 117 32.98 -5.88 -29.73
C GLU A 117 33.15 -7.28 -29.11
N LEU A 118 33.57 -7.33 -27.84
CA LEU A 118 33.78 -8.60 -27.14
C LEU A 118 32.46 -9.33 -26.85
N LEU A 119 31.42 -8.62 -26.43
CA LEU A 119 30.10 -9.20 -26.16
C LEU A 119 29.43 -9.72 -27.43
N GLU A 120 29.56 -9.05 -28.57
CA GLU A 120 29.07 -9.55 -29.85
C GLU A 120 29.70 -10.91 -30.21
N ARG A 121 31.02 -11.02 -30.01
CA ARG A 121 31.78 -12.25 -30.20
C ARG A 121 31.32 -13.35 -29.26
N TRP A 122 31.21 -13.06 -27.96
CA TRP A 122 30.78 -14.04 -26.95
C TRP A 122 29.32 -14.48 -27.09
N LEU A 123 28.43 -13.57 -27.51
CA LEU A 123 27.05 -13.91 -27.83
C LEU A 123 26.98 -14.92 -28.98
N THR A 124 27.91 -14.86 -29.94
CA THR A 124 27.98 -15.84 -31.04
C THR A 124 28.58 -17.17 -30.59
N LEU A 125 29.69 -17.14 -29.86
CA LEU A 125 30.45 -18.34 -29.48
C LEU A 125 29.81 -19.17 -28.36
N ALA A 126 29.09 -18.52 -27.44
CA ALA A 126 28.57 -19.16 -26.23
C ALA A 126 27.03 -19.11 -26.17
N PRO A 127 26.31 -19.85 -27.05
CA PRO A 127 24.86 -19.71 -27.26
C PRO A 127 24.00 -19.93 -26.01
N ARG A 128 24.55 -20.58 -24.98
CA ARG A 128 23.87 -20.88 -23.71
C ARG A 128 24.31 -20.01 -22.54
N ALA A 129 25.28 -19.11 -22.73
CA ALA A 129 25.67 -18.11 -21.74
C ALA A 129 24.75 -16.87 -21.80
N ARG A 130 24.59 -16.24 -20.64
CA ARG A 130 23.87 -14.98 -20.44
C ARG A 130 24.84 -13.92 -19.92
N PHE A 131 24.62 -12.68 -20.34
CA PHE A 131 25.48 -11.54 -20.01
C PHE A 131 24.66 -10.44 -19.34
N LEU A 132 25.20 -9.90 -18.26
CA LEU A 132 24.67 -8.74 -17.55
C LEU A 132 25.75 -7.67 -17.50
N ALA A 133 25.48 -6.48 -18.01
CA ALA A 133 26.39 -5.35 -18.01
C ALA A 133 25.88 -4.25 -17.06
N THR A 134 26.77 -3.47 -16.45
CA THR A 134 26.40 -2.19 -15.81
C THR A 134 27.13 -1.04 -16.51
N SER A 135 26.37 0.00 -16.85
CA SER A 135 26.88 1.13 -17.62
C SER A 135 26.06 2.41 -17.38
N ARG A 136 26.57 3.55 -17.84
CA ARG A 136 25.82 4.81 -17.95
C ARG A 136 25.17 4.97 -19.32
N SER A 137 25.70 4.32 -20.34
CA SER A 137 25.23 4.41 -21.74
C SER A 137 25.04 3.01 -22.34
N PRO A 138 24.12 2.86 -23.31
CA PRO A 138 23.94 1.59 -24.03
C PRO A 138 25.21 1.13 -24.75
N LEU A 139 25.31 -0.18 -25.01
CA LEU A 139 26.37 -0.77 -25.84
C LEU A 139 26.02 -0.77 -27.34
N HIS A 140 24.75 -0.53 -27.68
CA HIS A 140 24.19 -0.49 -29.03
C HIS A 140 24.29 -1.82 -29.79
N LEU A 141 24.19 -2.95 -29.09
CA LEU A 141 24.18 -4.28 -29.70
C LEU A 141 22.74 -4.73 -30.04
N PRO A 142 22.48 -5.42 -31.17
CA PRO A 142 21.13 -5.89 -31.53
C PRO A 142 20.49 -6.84 -30.50
N ALA A 143 21.32 -7.59 -29.76
CA ALA A 143 20.88 -8.51 -28.71
C ALA A 143 20.74 -7.85 -27.32
N GLU A 144 21.04 -6.56 -27.20
CA GLU A 144 21.01 -5.81 -25.95
C GLU A 144 19.58 -5.46 -25.53
N THR A 145 19.25 -5.73 -24.28
CA THR A 145 18.08 -5.16 -23.61
C THR A 145 18.55 -4.22 -22.50
N CYS A 146 18.33 -2.93 -22.67
CA CYS A 146 18.66 -1.94 -21.65
C CYS A 146 17.55 -1.88 -20.59
N ILE A 147 17.93 -1.93 -19.32
CA ILE A 147 17.03 -1.75 -18.17
C ILE A 147 17.55 -0.58 -17.35
N GLU A 148 16.76 0.48 -17.27
CA GLU A 148 17.10 1.67 -16.50
C GLU A 148 16.83 1.48 -15.01
N ILE A 149 17.86 1.76 -14.22
CA ILE A 149 17.85 1.70 -12.77
C ILE A 149 17.67 3.13 -12.26
N GLY A 150 16.41 3.52 -12.10
CA GLY A 150 16.01 4.81 -11.52
C GLY A 150 16.16 4.83 -9.99
N PRO A 151 15.75 5.91 -9.29
CA PRO A 151 15.75 5.95 -7.82
C PRO A 151 14.87 4.89 -7.15
N LEU A 152 15.08 4.65 -5.85
CA LEU A 152 14.20 3.76 -5.06
C LEU A 152 12.79 4.36 -4.92
N THR A 153 11.79 3.50 -4.72
CA THR A 153 10.46 3.96 -4.27
C THR A 153 10.57 4.66 -2.91
N SER A 154 9.64 5.56 -2.59
CA SER A 154 9.66 6.28 -1.29
C SER A 154 9.71 5.30 -0.11
N ALA A 155 8.87 4.27 -0.11
CA ALA A 155 8.86 3.23 0.90
C ALA A 155 10.22 2.51 1.02
N CYS A 156 10.83 2.12 -0.10
CA CYS A 156 12.14 1.47 -0.09
C CYS A 156 13.26 2.42 0.38
N ALA A 157 13.19 3.70 0.02
CA ALA A 157 14.15 4.71 0.45
C ALA A 157 14.08 4.96 1.97
N ILE A 158 12.87 5.04 2.53
CA ILE A 158 12.63 5.16 3.97
C ILE A 158 13.13 3.92 4.70
N THR A 159 12.80 2.72 4.20
CA THR A 159 13.28 1.44 4.75
C THR A 159 14.80 1.38 4.75
N LEU A 160 15.43 1.70 3.61
CA LEU A 160 16.88 1.74 3.49
C LEU A 160 17.49 2.71 4.51
N TYR A 161 16.98 3.94 4.63
CA TYR A 161 17.49 4.90 5.62
C TYR A 161 17.39 4.34 7.04
N ARG A 162 16.22 3.80 7.41
CA ARG A 162 15.98 3.25 8.76
C ARG A 162 16.90 2.10 9.09
N GLU A 163 17.05 1.13 8.19
CA GLU A 163 17.94 -0.02 8.40
C GLU A 163 19.39 0.42 8.60
N ARG A 164 19.87 1.35 7.77
CA ARG A 164 21.25 1.85 7.83
C ARG A 164 21.51 2.70 9.06
N ALA A 165 20.55 3.57 9.40
CA ALA A 165 20.65 4.43 10.57
C ALA A 165 20.59 3.60 11.87
N LEU A 166 19.74 2.58 11.93
CA LEU A 166 19.67 1.64 13.06
C LEU A 166 21.00 0.93 13.27
N ALA A 167 21.61 0.40 12.20
CA ALA A 167 22.88 -0.31 12.26
C ALA A 167 24.03 0.55 12.80
N VAL A 168 24.02 1.86 12.54
CA VAL A 168 25.06 2.80 12.98
C VAL A 168 24.80 3.38 14.37
N ARG A 169 23.53 3.56 14.76
CA ARG A 169 23.14 4.14 16.06
C ARG A 169 23.04 3.11 17.19
N GLY A 170 22.74 1.84 16.87
CA GLY A 170 22.49 0.81 17.89
C GLY A 170 21.14 0.97 18.62
N GLY A 171 20.21 1.76 18.07
CA GLY A 171 18.88 2.01 18.64
C GLY A 171 17.91 2.65 17.61
N PRO A 172 16.59 2.61 17.86
CA PRO A 172 15.57 3.01 16.91
C PRO A 172 15.69 4.49 16.49
N VAL A 173 15.42 4.77 15.21
CA VAL A 173 15.38 6.12 14.65
C VAL A 173 14.17 6.87 15.20
N ALA A 174 14.41 7.98 15.90
CA ALA A 174 13.36 8.76 16.56
C ALA A 174 12.67 9.76 15.61
N ASP A 175 13.29 10.08 14.46
CA ASP A 175 12.71 10.96 13.45
C ASP A 175 11.42 10.36 12.86
N SER A 176 10.43 11.21 12.61
CA SER A 176 9.14 10.80 12.06
C SER A 176 9.27 10.34 10.61
N THR A 177 8.28 9.58 10.12
CA THR A 177 8.26 9.12 8.72
C THR A 177 8.27 10.30 7.75
N GLU A 178 7.59 11.41 8.08
CA GLU A 178 7.52 12.61 7.25
C GLU A 178 8.90 13.25 7.08
N VAL A 179 9.68 13.36 8.16
CA VAL A 179 11.04 13.93 8.13
C VAL A 179 11.99 13.05 7.31
N ILE A 180 11.91 11.72 7.48
CA ILE A 180 12.72 10.79 6.71
C ILE A 180 12.29 10.79 5.22
N THR A 181 11.00 10.93 4.95
CA THR A 181 10.48 11.07 3.59
C THR A 181 11.07 12.32 2.93
N ALA A 182 10.95 13.48 3.57
CA ALA A 182 11.52 14.72 3.06
C ALA A 182 13.04 14.63 2.86
N LEU A 183 13.77 14.02 3.79
CA LEU A 183 15.21 13.77 3.65
C LEU A 183 15.53 12.87 2.44
N THR A 184 14.86 11.72 2.33
CA THR A 184 15.14 10.77 1.24
C THR A 184 14.73 11.31 -0.13
N GLU A 185 13.67 12.11 -0.20
CA GLU A 185 13.31 12.88 -1.38
C GLU A 185 14.40 13.90 -1.74
N ARG A 186 14.95 14.61 -0.75
CA ARG A 186 16.05 15.57 -0.97
C ARG A 186 17.34 14.91 -1.44
N LEU A 187 17.52 13.62 -1.11
CA LEU A 187 18.64 12.78 -1.56
C LEU A 187 18.34 12.05 -2.87
N ASP A 188 17.36 12.53 -3.64
CA ASP A 188 16.93 11.97 -4.93
C ASP A 188 16.50 10.50 -4.87
N ARG A 189 16.23 9.98 -3.67
CA ARG A 189 16.01 8.55 -3.40
C ARG A 189 17.10 7.63 -3.97
N LEU A 190 18.33 8.14 -4.12
CA LEU A 190 19.48 7.36 -4.58
C LEU A 190 20.03 6.53 -3.41
N PRO A 191 20.13 5.19 -3.55
CA PRO A 191 20.60 4.32 -2.47
C PRO A 191 21.91 4.78 -1.81
N LEU A 192 22.90 5.16 -2.62
CA LEU A 192 24.19 5.60 -2.09
C LEU A 192 24.08 6.90 -1.28
N ALA A 193 23.28 7.87 -1.75
CA ALA A 193 23.07 9.14 -1.05
C ALA A 193 22.38 8.90 0.30
N ILE A 194 21.40 8.01 0.33
CA ILE A 194 20.69 7.59 1.55
C ILE A 194 21.64 6.91 2.53
N GLU A 195 22.46 5.98 2.07
CA GLU A 195 23.43 5.28 2.91
C GLU A 195 24.46 6.23 3.53
N LEU A 196 24.94 7.22 2.77
CA LEU A 196 25.85 8.25 3.25
C LEU A 196 25.20 9.19 4.28
N ALA A 197 23.91 9.49 4.14
CA ALA A 197 23.17 10.24 5.14
C ALA A 197 22.98 9.41 6.41
N ALA A 198 22.55 8.15 6.26
CA ALA A 198 22.32 7.23 7.37
C ALA A 198 23.61 6.91 8.15
N SER A 199 24.77 6.90 7.50
CA SER A 199 26.06 6.69 8.18
C SER A 199 26.41 7.80 9.17
N ARG A 200 25.71 8.94 9.11
CA ARG A 200 25.89 10.09 10.02
C ARG A 200 24.80 10.16 11.10
N ALA A 201 23.86 9.22 11.11
CA ALA A 201 22.71 9.21 12.01
C ALA A 201 23.07 9.15 13.51
N ARG A 202 24.29 8.71 13.85
CA ARG A 202 24.81 8.75 15.24
C ARG A 202 25.11 10.16 15.73
N VAL A 203 25.46 11.06 14.83
CA VAL A 203 25.91 12.43 15.15
C VAL A 203 24.81 13.46 14.83
N LEU A 204 23.97 13.19 13.82
CA LEU A 204 22.91 14.08 13.35
C LEU A 204 21.64 13.26 13.08
N GLY A 205 20.50 13.68 13.64
CA GLY A 205 19.20 13.09 13.29
C GLY A 205 18.80 13.41 11.85
N ALA A 206 17.77 12.74 11.33
CA ALA A 206 17.28 12.98 9.97
C ALA A 206 16.81 14.42 9.78
N GLY A 207 16.11 14.97 10.79
CA GLY A 207 15.65 16.37 10.78
C GLY A 207 16.79 17.37 10.75
N ASP A 208 17.81 17.17 11.59
CA ASP A 208 19.01 18.04 11.62
C ASP A 208 19.79 17.96 10.31
N PHE A 209 19.84 16.78 9.68
CA PHE A 209 20.53 16.58 8.41
C PHE A 209 19.78 17.28 7.26
N LEU A 210 18.46 17.15 7.23
CA LEU A 210 17.59 17.84 6.28
C LEU A 210 17.71 19.36 6.41
N ALA A 211 17.57 19.90 7.62
CA ALA A 211 17.73 21.33 7.88
C ALA A 211 19.14 21.85 7.50
N ARG A 212 20.17 21.02 7.62
CA ARG A 212 21.53 21.35 7.16
C ARG A 212 21.69 21.31 5.65
N ILE A 213 20.98 20.44 4.94
CA ILE A 213 20.96 20.47 3.47
C ILE A 213 20.25 21.75 3.02
N GLU A 214 19.09 22.05 3.60
CA GLU A 214 18.27 23.23 3.29
C GLU A 214 19.01 24.53 3.59
N SER A 215 19.51 24.69 4.82
CA SER A 215 20.29 25.88 5.20
C SER A 215 21.56 26.04 4.37
N ARG A 216 22.18 24.96 3.87
CA ARG A 216 23.35 25.05 3.00
C ARG A 216 22.99 25.45 1.58
N LEU A 217 21.81 25.09 1.09
CA LEU A 217 21.28 25.55 -0.20
C LEU A 217 20.81 27.00 -0.14
N ASP A 218 20.21 27.42 0.97
CA ASP A 218 19.87 28.82 1.23
C ASP A 218 21.13 29.69 1.47
N LEU A 219 22.14 29.14 2.15
CA LEU A 219 23.45 29.79 2.28
C LEU A 219 24.23 29.80 0.96
N LEU A 220 24.01 28.84 0.05
CA LEU A 220 24.54 28.86 -1.32
C LEU A 220 23.83 29.92 -2.19
N ARG A 221 22.55 30.21 -1.93
CA ARG A 221 21.86 31.39 -2.47
C ARG A 221 22.38 32.71 -1.89
N ALA A 222 22.93 32.71 -0.67
CA ALA A 222 23.30 33.94 0.05
C ALA A 222 24.81 34.26 0.13
N LYS A 223 25.74 33.32 -0.06
CA LYS A 223 27.19 33.60 -0.05
C LYS A 223 28.00 32.70 -0.99
N ARG A 224 28.63 33.37 -1.96
CA ARG A 224 29.75 32.90 -2.78
C ARG A 224 30.88 32.32 -1.91
N GLU A 225 31.45 31.22 -2.39
CA GLU A 225 32.73 30.62 -2.01
C GLU A 225 32.88 30.10 -0.56
N ALA A 226 32.52 28.84 -0.34
CA ALA A 226 33.34 27.84 0.37
C ALA A 226 32.49 26.60 0.70
N PHE A 227 32.71 25.46 0.03
CA PHE A 227 32.79 24.10 0.62
C PHE A 227 32.80 22.97 -0.44
N GLY A 228 33.75 22.02 -0.28
CA GLY A 228 33.60 20.60 -0.63
C GLY A 228 33.93 20.15 -2.06
N SER A 229 35.06 19.45 -2.24
CA SER A 229 35.57 18.90 -3.51
C SER A 229 34.59 18.02 -4.32
N ARG A 230 33.58 17.41 -3.68
CA ARG A 230 32.62 16.50 -4.33
C ARG A 230 31.39 17.18 -4.95
N HIS A 231 30.94 18.32 -4.38
CA HIS A 231 29.85 19.12 -4.97
C HIS A 231 30.37 20.01 -6.08
N ARG A 232 31.63 20.46 -5.99
CA ARG A 232 32.34 21.03 -7.15
C ARG A 232 32.40 20.02 -8.29
N ALA A 233 32.90 18.81 -8.08
CA ALA A 233 32.96 17.81 -9.15
C ALA A 233 31.59 17.51 -9.82
N LEU A 234 30.49 17.47 -9.05
CA LEU A 234 29.14 17.31 -9.64
C LEU A 234 28.70 18.55 -10.43
N ARG A 235 28.94 19.75 -9.87
CA ARG A 235 28.61 21.00 -10.54
C ARG A 235 29.47 21.23 -11.78
N ASP A 236 30.78 21.01 -11.69
CA ASP A 236 31.75 21.05 -12.79
C ASP A 236 31.35 20.06 -13.91
N ALA A 237 30.84 18.87 -13.54
CA ALA A 237 30.31 17.90 -14.51
C ALA A 237 29.04 18.42 -15.20
N ILE A 238 28.10 19.03 -14.46
CA ILE A 238 26.89 19.64 -15.02
C ILE A 238 27.25 20.86 -15.88
N ASP A 239 28.21 21.69 -15.46
CA ASP A 239 28.74 22.83 -16.21
C ASP A 239 29.33 22.35 -17.55
N THR A 240 30.13 21.29 -17.53
CA THR A 240 30.68 20.68 -18.75
C THR A 240 29.56 20.18 -19.68
N SER A 241 28.56 19.47 -19.13
CA SER A 241 27.40 19.02 -19.89
C SER A 241 26.60 20.21 -20.46
N TRP A 242 26.44 21.29 -19.71
CA TRP A 242 25.76 22.52 -20.12
C TRP A 242 26.50 23.26 -21.24
N GLU A 243 27.83 23.36 -21.13
CA GLU A 243 28.68 23.98 -22.14
C GLU A 243 28.66 23.21 -23.47
N ALA A 244 28.48 21.89 -23.43
CA ALA A 244 28.35 21.05 -24.61
C ALA A 244 27.00 21.23 -25.36
N LEU A 245 25.96 21.77 -24.70
CA LEU A 245 24.65 21.98 -25.31
C LEU A 245 24.63 23.18 -26.28
N GLY A 246 23.85 23.05 -27.34
CA GLY A 246 23.47 24.14 -28.24
C GLY A 246 22.47 25.11 -27.60
N ASP A 247 22.25 26.27 -28.23
CA ASP A 247 21.41 27.34 -27.66
C ASP A 247 19.95 26.91 -27.44
N ALA A 248 19.40 26.09 -28.34
CA ALA A 248 18.05 25.56 -28.23
C ALA A 248 17.92 24.58 -27.04
N GLU A 249 18.93 23.74 -26.83
CA GLU A 249 18.99 22.76 -25.74
C GLU A 249 19.19 23.43 -24.38
N ARG A 250 20.09 24.43 -24.30
CA ARG A 250 20.30 25.24 -23.09
C ARG A 250 19.00 25.92 -22.66
N ARG A 251 18.30 26.56 -23.59
CA ARG A 251 17.00 27.18 -23.33
C ARG A 251 15.94 26.14 -22.93
N GLY A 252 15.91 24.99 -23.62
CA GLY A 252 15.01 23.88 -23.31
C GLY A 252 15.21 23.36 -21.89
N LEU A 253 16.46 23.09 -21.49
CA LEU A 253 16.80 22.64 -20.15
C LEU A 253 16.46 23.69 -19.10
N ALA A 254 16.84 24.95 -19.34
CA ALA A 254 16.54 26.06 -18.44
C ALA A 254 15.02 26.20 -18.21
N ARG A 255 14.22 26.21 -19.29
CA ARG A 255 12.76 26.30 -19.18
C ARG A 255 12.13 25.07 -18.54
N ALA A 256 12.70 23.87 -18.75
CA ALA A 256 12.22 22.65 -18.09
C ALA A 256 12.37 22.69 -16.57
N SER A 257 13.17 23.61 -16.01
CA SER A 257 13.34 23.74 -14.57
C SER A 257 12.05 24.10 -13.81
N VAL A 258 11.04 24.60 -14.50
CA VAL A 258 9.74 24.98 -13.90
C VAL A 258 8.88 23.76 -13.52
N PHE A 259 9.12 22.59 -14.13
CA PHE A 259 8.42 21.35 -13.79
C PHE A 259 8.88 20.81 -12.43
N GLN A 260 7.94 20.65 -11.49
CA GLN A 260 8.22 20.18 -10.12
C GLN A 260 8.16 18.65 -9.97
N ALA A 261 7.80 17.95 -11.03
CA ALA A 261 7.77 16.50 -11.13
C ALA A 261 8.08 16.08 -12.57
N SER A 262 7.73 14.84 -12.89
CA SER A 262 7.74 14.41 -14.29
C SER A 262 6.84 15.30 -15.15
N PHE A 263 7.08 15.35 -16.45
CA PHE A 263 6.28 16.07 -17.44
C PHE A 263 6.14 15.22 -18.70
N SER A 264 5.12 15.51 -19.51
CA SER A 264 4.90 14.89 -20.81
C SER A 264 5.56 15.70 -21.93
N LEU A 265 5.72 15.09 -23.11
CA LEU A 265 6.19 15.82 -24.29
C LEU A 265 5.29 17.03 -24.64
N PRO A 266 3.95 16.94 -24.66
CA PRO A 266 3.09 18.10 -24.89
C PRO A 266 3.29 19.24 -23.87
N ALA A 267 3.56 18.89 -22.60
CA ALA A 267 3.86 19.88 -21.57
C ALA A 267 5.20 20.59 -21.85
N PHE A 268 6.22 19.81 -22.21
CA PHE A 268 7.54 20.33 -22.57
C PHE A 268 7.47 21.25 -23.80
N GLU A 269 6.78 20.81 -24.86
CA GLU A 269 6.54 21.59 -26.08
C GLU A 269 5.89 22.94 -25.79
N HIS A 270 4.87 22.95 -24.92
CA HIS A 270 4.16 24.17 -24.56
C HIS A 270 5.04 25.16 -23.80
N VAL A 271 5.88 24.67 -22.88
CA VAL A 271 6.73 25.50 -22.03
C VAL A 271 7.97 25.99 -22.77
N VAL A 272 8.62 25.11 -23.54
CA VAL A 272 9.84 25.46 -24.31
C VAL A 272 9.50 26.33 -25.51
N GLY A 273 8.35 26.08 -26.16
CA GLY A 273 7.94 26.79 -27.36
C GLY A 273 8.76 26.38 -28.60
N PRO A 274 8.47 26.98 -29.78
CA PRO A 274 9.17 26.62 -31.01
C PRO A 274 10.65 27.00 -30.97
N GLY A 275 11.52 26.08 -31.38
CA GLY A 275 12.95 26.32 -31.52
C GLY A 275 13.31 27.19 -32.73
N PRO A 276 14.61 27.48 -32.94
CA PRO A 276 15.11 28.04 -34.20
C PRO A 276 14.66 27.19 -35.40
N ARG A 277 14.60 27.79 -36.60
CA ARG A 277 14.09 27.11 -37.81
C ARG A 277 14.75 25.73 -38.00
N GLY A 278 13.95 24.67 -37.88
CA GLY A 278 14.36 23.27 -38.12
C GLY A 278 14.58 22.43 -36.87
N THR A 279 14.68 23.01 -35.66
CA THR A 279 14.83 22.26 -34.40
C THR A 279 13.48 22.13 -33.69
N THR A 280 13.02 20.90 -33.50
CA THR A 280 11.77 20.60 -32.79
C THR A 280 12.02 20.43 -31.28
N ALA A 281 10.95 20.50 -30.48
CA ALA A 281 11.06 20.23 -29.04
C ALA A 281 11.46 18.77 -28.75
N VAL A 282 11.11 17.85 -29.66
CA VAL A 282 11.52 16.44 -29.58
C VAL A 282 13.03 16.32 -29.74
N ASP A 283 13.62 16.99 -30.74
CA ASP A 283 15.08 16.97 -30.96
C ASP A 283 15.82 17.52 -29.73
N VAL A 284 15.31 18.60 -29.14
CA VAL A 284 15.87 19.16 -27.89
C VAL A 284 15.77 18.16 -26.75
N LEU A 285 14.61 17.51 -26.57
CA LEU A 285 14.39 16.58 -25.48
C LEU A 285 15.25 15.31 -25.61
N GLU A 286 15.44 14.83 -26.83
CA GLU A 286 16.34 13.71 -27.17
C GLU A 286 17.79 14.04 -26.81
N ALA A 287 18.30 15.20 -27.26
CA ALA A 287 19.66 15.65 -26.92
C ALA A 287 19.87 15.80 -25.40
N LEU A 288 18.86 16.29 -24.67
CA LEU A 288 18.91 16.38 -23.21
C LEU A 288 18.91 15.01 -22.51
N CYS A 289 18.28 14.00 -23.12
CA CYS A 289 18.31 12.62 -22.63
C CYS A 289 19.66 11.95 -22.91
N GLU A 290 20.24 12.15 -24.11
CA GLU A 290 21.60 11.69 -24.44
C GLU A 290 22.65 12.29 -23.49
N ALA A 291 22.49 13.57 -23.16
CA ALA A 291 23.33 14.25 -22.18
C ALA A 291 23.07 13.82 -20.72
N SER A 292 22.12 12.91 -20.46
CA SER A 292 21.68 12.49 -19.12
C SER A 292 21.21 13.65 -18.21
N LEU A 293 20.73 14.75 -18.82
CA LEU A 293 20.23 15.93 -18.12
C LEU A 293 18.71 15.84 -17.88
N VAL A 294 18.02 15.11 -18.75
CA VAL A 294 16.62 14.71 -18.60
C VAL A 294 16.55 13.19 -18.63
N VAL A 295 15.70 12.61 -17.80
CA VAL A 295 15.53 11.15 -17.74
C VAL A 295 14.18 10.76 -18.30
N PHE A 296 14.19 9.76 -19.16
CA PHE A 296 13.00 9.12 -19.67
C PHE A 296 12.45 8.13 -18.63
N GLY A 297 11.15 8.17 -18.36
CA GLY A 297 10.49 7.32 -17.37
C GLY A 297 9.33 6.55 -17.99
N ARG A 298 9.40 5.22 -17.95
CA ARG A 298 8.24 4.35 -18.21
C ARG A 298 7.54 4.05 -16.89
N THR A 299 6.29 4.45 -16.76
CA THR A 299 5.43 4.03 -15.64
C THR A 299 4.31 3.13 -16.15
N PRO A 300 3.85 2.13 -15.37
CA PRO A 300 2.71 1.29 -15.76
C PRO A 300 1.42 2.09 -16.04
N ALA A 301 1.27 3.23 -15.35
CA ALA A 301 0.17 4.17 -15.55
C ALA A 301 0.28 5.02 -16.84
N ALA A 302 1.43 4.99 -17.51
CA ALA A 302 1.73 5.83 -18.66
C ALA A 302 2.36 5.00 -19.79
N GLN A 303 1.94 3.73 -19.95
CA GLN A 303 2.43 2.85 -21.02
C GLN A 303 2.32 3.50 -22.41
N ASP A 304 1.28 4.32 -22.62
CA ASP A 304 1.01 5.05 -23.86
C ASP A 304 1.48 6.51 -23.86
N HIS A 305 2.03 7.00 -22.74
CA HIS A 305 2.41 8.40 -22.55
C HIS A 305 3.83 8.52 -21.96
N PRO A 306 4.88 8.72 -22.77
CA PRO A 306 6.24 8.87 -22.26
C PRO A 306 6.33 10.05 -21.28
N ARG A 307 7.00 9.80 -20.15
CA ARG A 307 7.23 10.81 -19.11
C ARG A 307 8.71 11.12 -19.01
N PHE A 308 9.02 12.36 -18.70
CA PHE A 308 10.38 12.87 -18.57
C PHE A 308 10.52 13.54 -17.22
N TYR A 309 11.69 13.50 -16.60
CA TYR A 309 11.93 14.21 -15.35
C TYR A 309 13.37 14.70 -15.25
N LEU A 310 13.59 15.75 -14.46
CA LEU A 310 14.93 16.21 -14.11
C LEU A 310 15.28 15.72 -12.71
N TYR A 311 16.54 15.34 -12.51
CA TYR A 311 17.07 15.21 -11.16
C TYR A 311 17.07 16.57 -10.46
N GLU A 312 16.87 16.58 -9.14
CA GLU A 312 16.71 17.81 -8.36
C GLU A 312 17.90 18.77 -8.51
N ASN A 313 19.12 18.23 -8.54
CA ASN A 313 20.34 19.03 -8.71
C ASN A 313 20.44 19.66 -10.10
N ILE A 314 19.99 18.94 -11.14
CA ILE A 314 19.96 19.46 -12.52
C ILE A 314 18.85 20.49 -12.65
N ARG A 315 17.68 20.26 -12.04
CA ARG A 315 16.58 21.22 -12.00
C ARG A 315 17.01 22.53 -11.32
N ALA A 316 17.69 22.43 -10.17
CA ALA A 316 18.19 23.58 -9.44
C ALA A 316 19.21 24.38 -10.28
N TYR A 317 20.17 23.69 -10.91
CA TYR A 317 21.13 24.31 -11.82
C TYR A 317 20.44 24.98 -13.03
N ALA A 318 19.50 24.27 -13.66
CA ALA A 318 18.74 24.79 -14.79
C ALA A 318 17.87 26.01 -14.42
N ALA A 319 17.34 26.05 -13.19
CA ALA A 319 16.60 27.21 -12.68
C ALA A 319 17.49 28.44 -12.46
N GLU A 320 18.74 28.24 -12.01
CA GLU A 320 19.73 29.34 -11.96
C GLU A 320 20.01 29.87 -13.37
N LYS A 321 20.16 28.97 -14.35
CA LYS A 321 20.34 29.37 -15.76
C LYS A 321 19.12 30.04 -16.36
N LEU A 322 17.91 29.64 -15.97
CA LEU A 322 16.67 30.29 -16.41
C LEU A 322 16.59 31.74 -15.92
N ASP A 323 17.06 31.99 -14.69
CA ASP A 323 17.13 33.34 -14.10
C ASP A 323 18.19 34.20 -14.80
N GLU A 324 19.38 33.64 -15.07
CA GLU A 324 20.43 34.31 -15.86
C GLU A 324 19.93 34.72 -17.26
N LEU A 325 19.04 33.92 -17.87
CA LEU A 325 18.42 34.19 -19.16
C LEU A 325 17.26 35.21 -19.08
N GLY A 326 16.78 35.55 -17.89
CA GLY A 326 15.66 36.48 -17.68
C GLY A 326 14.29 35.94 -18.15
N ASP A 327 14.14 34.63 -18.33
CA ASP A 327 12.97 33.99 -18.95
C ASP A 327 12.05 33.31 -17.90
N THR A 328 12.38 33.46 -16.60
CA THR A 328 11.68 32.80 -15.48
C THR A 328 10.17 33.04 -15.46
N GLN A 329 9.73 34.31 -15.55
CA GLN A 329 8.30 34.64 -15.47
C GLN A 329 7.50 34.12 -16.67
N ALA A 330 8.09 34.16 -17.87
CA ALA A 330 7.43 33.66 -19.07
C ALA A 330 7.32 32.14 -19.06
N ALA A 331 8.37 31.42 -18.62
CA ALA A 331 8.33 29.97 -18.46
C ALA A 331 7.30 29.52 -17.41
N LEU A 332 7.22 30.23 -16.27
CA LEU A 332 6.21 29.96 -15.23
C LEU A 332 4.78 30.22 -15.76
N ALA A 333 4.55 31.30 -16.51
CA ALA A 333 3.24 31.58 -17.08
C ALA A 333 2.78 30.50 -18.09
N LEU A 334 3.70 30.02 -18.93
CA LEU A 334 3.41 28.91 -19.87
C LEU A 334 3.13 27.60 -19.12
N HIS A 335 3.90 27.31 -18.07
CA HIS A 335 3.69 26.14 -17.21
C HIS A 335 2.32 26.18 -16.53
N THR A 336 2.00 27.29 -15.85
CA THR A 336 0.71 27.48 -15.20
C THR A 336 -0.44 27.34 -16.18
N GLY A 337 -0.36 28.02 -17.34
CA GLY A 337 -1.40 27.95 -18.36
C GLY A 337 -1.60 26.55 -18.94
N TYR A 338 -0.52 25.78 -19.11
CA TYR A 338 -0.63 24.38 -19.53
C TYR A 338 -1.35 23.53 -18.48
N PHE A 339 -0.90 23.57 -17.22
CA PHE A 339 -1.46 22.72 -16.17
C PHE A 339 -2.87 23.13 -15.75
N ALA A 340 -3.25 24.39 -15.87
CA ALA A 340 -4.63 24.84 -15.70
C ALA A 340 -5.57 24.21 -16.73
N ARG A 341 -5.20 24.24 -18.02
CA ARG A 341 -5.98 23.58 -19.08
C ARG A 341 -5.97 22.07 -18.92
N HIS A 342 -4.81 21.47 -18.68
CA HIS A 342 -4.68 20.02 -18.55
C HIS A 342 -5.51 19.47 -17.37
N ALA A 343 -5.52 20.17 -16.23
CA ALA A 343 -6.35 19.80 -15.09
C ALA A 343 -7.85 19.94 -15.38
N ALA A 344 -8.25 20.98 -16.13
CA ALA A 344 -9.63 21.13 -16.59
C ALA A 344 -10.02 19.99 -17.55
N ASP A 345 -9.18 19.66 -18.54
CA ASP A 345 -9.42 18.58 -19.50
C ASP A 345 -9.61 17.22 -18.80
N ILE A 346 -8.78 16.94 -17.78
CA ILE A 346 -8.93 15.72 -16.96
C ILE A 346 -10.27 15.73 -16.20
N SER A 347 -10.69 16.89 -15.70
CA SER A 347 -11.92 17.03 -14.92
C SER A 347 -13.18 16.97 -15.79
N GLU A 348 -13.09 17.45 -17.03
CA GLU A 348 -14.20 17.51 -18.01
C GLU A 348 -14.31 16.26 -18.89
N ALA A 349 -13.34 15.34 -18.84
CA ALA A 349 -13.35 14.10 -19.60
C ALA A 349 -14.37 13.08 -19.06
N HIS A 350 -15.65 13.37 -19.31
CA HIS A 350 -16.78 12.51 -18.97
C HIS A 350 -16.59 11.09 -19.54
N GLY A 351 -16.80 10.07 -18.71
CA GLY A 351 -16.73 8.67 -19.11
C GLY A 351 -15.35 8.01 -19.03
N ARG A 352 -14.29 8.74 -18.61
CA ARG A 352 -12.99 8.10 -18.30
C ARG A 352 -13.09 7.26 -17.04
N PRO A 353 -12.49 6.06 -17.00
CA PRO A 353 -12.40 5.27 -15.77
C PRO A 353 -11.69 6.07 -14.69
N ARG A 354 -12.23 6.04 -13.48
CA ARG A 354 -11.68 6.78 -12.33
C ARG A 354 -10.22 6.43 -12.04
N ALA A 355 -9.85 5.17 -12.24
CA ALA A 355 -8.47 4.69 -12.13
C ALA A 355 -7.50 5.49 -13.00
N GLU A 356 -7.90 5.77 -14.25
CA GLU A 356 -7.12 6.53 -15.22
C GLU A 356 -7.01 7.99 -14.77
N VAL A 357 -8.12 8.60 -14.35
CA VAL A 357 -8.15 9.99 -13.84
C VAL A 357 -7.19 10.17 -12.66
N LEU A 358 -7.27 9.27 -11.66
CA LEU A 358 -6.39 9.33 -10.50
C LEU A 358 -4.93 9.08 -10.86
N ALA A 359 -4.66 8.20 -11.84
CA ALA A 359 -3.31 7.95 -12.32
C ALA A 359 -2.72 9.17 -13.03
N LEU A 360 -3.47 9.82 -13.91
CA LEU A 360 -3.06 11.03 -14.62
C LEU A 360 -2.81 12.20 -13.66
N LEU A 361 -3.75 12.46 -12.74
CA LEU A 361 -3.57 13.49 -11.71
C LEU A 361 -2.34 13.20 -10.84
N ALA A 362 -2.08 11.94 -10.48
CA ALA A 362 -0.93 11.58 -9.66
C ALA A 362 0.42 11.88 -10.35
N LEU A 363 0.51 11.72 -11.68
CA LEU A 363 1.72 12.03 -12.44
C LEU A 363 2.05 13.52 -12.42
N ASP A 364 1.02 14.38 -12.40
CA ASP A 364 1.13 15.84 -12.54
C ASP A 364 0.76 16.63 -11.27
N ALA A 365 0.49 15.95 -10.15
CA ALA A 365 0.01 16.57 -8.91
C ALA A 365 0.92 17.69 -8.40
N ARG A 366 2.25 17.52 -8.48
CA ARG A 366 3.22 18.55 -8.08
C ARG A 366 3.30 19.71 -9.07
N ASN A 367 3.06 19.47 -10.36
CA ASN A 367 3.01 20.52 -11.36
C ASN A 367 1.74 21.37 -11.22
N ILE A 368 0.58 20.72 -11.06
CA ILE A 368 -0.70 21.38 -10.79
C ILE A 368 -0.64 22.16 -9.47
N ALA A 369 0.04 21.58 -8.46
CA ALA A 369 0.33 22.27 -7.21
C ALA A 369 1.12 23.56 -7.40
N ALA A 370 2.22 23.48 -8.15
CA ALA A 370 3.07 24.64 -8.41
C ALA A 370 2.33 25.72 -9.20
N ALA A 371 1.54 25.32 -10.21
CA ALA A 371 0.68 26.21 -10.96
C ALA A 371 -0.31 26.94 -10.03
N CYS A 372 -0.93 26.22 -9.08
CA CYS A 372 -1.84 26.83 -8.11
C CYS A 372 -1.15 27.90 -7.26
N GLU A 373 0.07 27.64 -6.78
CA GLU A 373 0.83 28.62 -5.99
C GLU A 373 1.22 29.86 -6.81
N GLN A 374 1.56 29.65 -8.08
CA GLN A 374 1.92 30.72 -9.00
C GLN A 374 0.74 31.63 -9.35
N SER A 375 -0.49 31.11 -9.40
CA SER A 375 -1.70 31.89 -9.68
C SER A 375 -2.16 32.73 -8.48
N LEU A 376 -1.79 32.40 -7.24
CA LEU A 376 -2.24 33.07 -6.01
C LEU A 376 -2.12 34.61 -6.01
N PRO A 377 -1.02 35.23 -6.49
CA PRO A 377 -0.87 36.69 -6.43
C PRO A 377 -1.74 37.47 -7.42
N GLY A 378 -2.28 36.81 -8.45
CA GLY A 378 -2.91 37.48 -9.60
C GLY A 378 -4.32 36.98 -9.97
N ASP A 379 -4.60 35.68 -9.83
CA ASP A 379 -5.88 35.07 -10.17
C ASP A 379 -6.27 34.00 -9.13
N ALA A 380 -6.99 34.44 -8.10
CA ALA A 380 -7.49 33.56 -7.05
C ALA A 380 -8.49 32.51 -7.58
N ALA A 381 -9.21 32.79 -8.66
CA ALA A 381 -10.17 31.86 -9.24
C ALA A 381 -9.46 30.73 -10.00
N GLU A 382 -8.39 31.03 -10.73
CA GLU A 382 -7.54 30.00 -11.34
C GLU A 382 -6.86 29.14 -10.27
N ALA A 383 -6.31 29.76 -9.22
CA ALA A 383 -5.75 29.02 -8.09
C ALA A 383 -6.79 28.11 -7.43
N ALA A 384 -8.04 28.58 -7.26
CA ALA A 384 -9.14 27.80 -6.74
C ALA A 384 -9.47 26.58 -7.62
N ARG A 385 -9.56 26.75 -8.94
CA ARG A 385 -9.82 25.63 -9.88
C ARG A 385 -8.71 24.60 -9.85
N LEU A 386 -7.45 25.04 -9.85
CA LEU A 386 -6.28 24.16 -9.75
C LEU A 386 -6.28 23.38 -8.42
N ALA A 387 -6.57 24.04 -7.30
CA ALA A 387 -6.71 23.36 -6.02
C ALA A 387 -7.83 22.31 -6.05
N LEU A 388 -9.03 22.67 -6.53
CA LEU A 388 -10.17 21.74 -6.62
C LEU A 388 -9.90 20.55 -7.55
N SER A 389 -9.13 20.74 -8.64
CA SER A 389 -8.78 19.64 -9.55
C SER A 389 -7.96 18.52 -8.88
N LEU A 390 -7.24 18.84 -7.79
CA LEU A 390 -6.45 17.87 -7.02
C LEU A 390 -7.25 17.15 -5.94
N ASP A 391 -8.40 17.69 -5.52
CA ASP A 391 -9.22 17.13 -4.44
C ASP A 391 -9.60 15.65 -4.69
N PRO A 392 -10.03 15.25 -5.90
CA PRO A 392 -10.16 13.84 -6.32
C PRO A 392 -9.02 12.91 -5.92
N LEU A 393 -7.78 13.32 -6.21
CA LEU A 393 -6.58 12.53 -5.94
C LEU A 393 -6.25 12.54 -4.45
N VAL A 394 -6.33 13.71 -3.82
CA VAL A 394 -5.98 13.88 -2.42
C VAL A 394 -6.93 13.12 -1.51
N ARG A 395 -8.23 13.05 -1.83
CA ARG A 395 -9.18 12.22 -1.05
C ARG A 395 -8.88 10.73 -1.14
N ALA A 396 -8.45 10.27 -2.31
CA ALA A 396 -8.15 8.86 -2.54
C ALA A 396 -6.78 8.43 -2.01
N ARG A 397 -5.77 9.33 -2.04
CA ARG A 397 -4.35 9.00 -1.80
C ARG A 397 -3.60 9.92 -0.85
N GLY A 398 -4.20 11.02 -0.41
CA GLY A 398 -3.49 12.09 0.31
C GLY A 398 -2.49 12.83 -0.57
N PRO A 399 -1.62 13.68 0.01
CA PRO A 399 -1.53 14.02 1.43
C PRO A 399 -2.53 15.12 1.86
N LEU A 400 -3.36 14.83 2.86
CA LEU A 400 -4.49 15.67 3.28
C LEU A 400 -4.06 17.04 3.86
N ARG A 401 -3.01 17.05 4.70
CA ARG A 401 -2.55 18.27 5.41
C ARG A 401 -2.10 19.37 4.44
N SER A 402 -1.20 19.02 3.52
CA SER A 402 -0.66 19.97 2.55
C SER A 402 -1.74 20.57 1.64
N HIS A 403 -2.79 19.79 1.36
CA HIS A 403 -3.91 20.24 0.56
C HIS A 403 -4.80 21.23 1.32
N ALA A 404 -5.11 20.94 2.60
CA ALA A 404 -5.85 21.87 3.46
C ALA A 404 -5.10 23.21 3.64
N GLU A 405 -3.77 23.17 3.78
CA GLU A 405 -2.91 24.35 3.86
C GLU A 405 -2.92 25.15 2.55
N ARG A 406 -2.88 24.47 1.39
CA ARG A 406 -3.04 25.13 0.10
C ARG A 406 -4.38 25.82 -0.04
N ILE A 407 -5.48 25.11 0.23
CA ILE A 407 -6.83 25.70 0.16
C ILE A 407 -6.93 26.91 1.11
N THR A 408 -6.31 26.84 2.29
CA THR A 408 -6.26 27.97 3.23
C THR A 408 -5.57 29.19 2.62
N ARG A 409 -4.46 29.01 1.90
CA ARG A 409 -3.78 30.11 1.20
C ARG A 409 -4.61 30.67 0.06
N VAL A 410 -5.30 29.82 -0.71
CA VAL A 410 -6.22 30.27 -1.77
C VAL A 410 -7.36 31.10 -1.19
N LEU A 411 -8.00 30.64 -0.12
CA LEU A 411 -9.10 31.36 0.54
C LEU A 411 -8.66 32.69 1.19
N ALA A 412 -7.36 32.83 1.49
CA ALA A 412 -6.77 34.02 2.10
C ALA A 412 -6.05 34.95 1.09
N ALA A 413 -6.07 34.62 -0.21
CA ALA A 413 -5.33 35.35 -1.23
C ALA A 413 -5.80 36.82 -1.36
N PRO A 414 -4.90 37.76 -1.71
CA PRO A 414 -5.28 39.15 -2.00
C PRO A 414 -6.18 39.23 -3.24
N GLY A 415 -7.25 40.03 -3.17
CA GLY A 415 -8.33 39.97 -4.16
C GLY A 415 -9.31 38.87 -3.74
N SER A 416 -10.45 39.28 -3.19
CA SER A 416 -11.47 38.34 -2.70
C SER A 416 -11.82 37.35 -3.81
N LEU A 417 -11.88 36.05 -3.47
CA LEU A 417 -12.50 35.05 -4.35
C LEU A 417 -14.01 35.34 -4.39
N ASP A 418 -14.39 36.27 -5.27
CA ASP A 418 -15.76 36.75 -5.45
C ASP A 418 -16.66 35.70 -6.15
N ASP A 419 -16.06 34.62 -6.66
CA ASP A 419 -16.78 33.42 -7.08
C ASP A 419 -17.17 32.59 -5.84
N PHE A 420 -18.36 32.87 -5.31
CA PHE A 420 -18.90 32.17 -4.15
C PHE A 420 -19.08 30.67 -4.37
N ARG A 421 -19.26 30.22 -5.62
CA ARG A 421 -19.34 28.79 -5.92
C ARG A 421 -17.98 28.12 -5.72
N LEU A 422 -16.90 28.68 -6.28
CA LEU A 422 -15.54 28.17 -6.06
C LEU A 422 -15.16 28.23 -4.58
N ARG A 423 -15.53 29.31 -3.89
CA ARG A 423 -15.31 29.46 -2.44
C ARG A 423 -16.02 28.36 -1.65
N GLY A 424 -17.30 28.09 -1.94
CA GLY A 424 -18.07 27.03 -1.28
C GLY A 424 -17.48 25.64 -1.51
N LEU A 425 -17.08 25.31 -2.74
CA LEU A 425 -16.42 24.04 -3.05
C LEU A 425 -15.08 23.87 -2.32
N LEU A 426 -14.27 24.93 -2.25
CA LEU A 426 -13.00 24.92 -1.50
C LEU A 426 -13.24 24.68 0.00
N LEU A 427 -14.26 25.33 0.58
CA LEU A 427 -14.63 25.12 1.98
C LEU A 427 -15.05 23.67 2.23
N VAL A 428 -15.83 23.06 1.33
CA VAL A 428 -16.21 21.64 1.44
C VAL A 428 -14.99 20.72 1.34
N ALA A 429 -14.08 20.96 0.39
CA ALA A 429 -12.85 20.19 0.25
C ALA A 429 -11.94 20.30 1.50
N ARG A 430 -11.77 21.51 2.04
CA ARG A 430 -11.00 21.74 3.26
C ARG A 430 -11.68 21.14 4.49
N ALA A 431 -13.00 21.23 4.59
CA ALA A 431 -13.78 20.62 5.67
C ALA A 431 -13.59 19.09 5.69
N HIS A 432 -13.60 18.44 4.53
CA HIS A 432 -13.30 17.02 4.41
C HIS A 432 -11.89 16.69 4.91
N ALA A 433 -10.88 17.43 4.44
CA ALA A 433 -9.50 17.23 4.87
C ALA A 433 -9.33 17.44 6.39
N HIS A 434 -9.93 18.49 6.97
CA HIS A 434 -9.92 18.72 8.41
C HIS A 434 -10.63 17.61 9.18
N SER A 435 -11.76 17.11 8.69
CA SER A 435 -12.47 15.98 9.29
C SER A 435 -11.60 14.72 9.33
N SER A 436 -10.94 14.37 8.22
CA SER A 436 -10.00 13.24 8.13
C SER A 436 -8.73 13.43 8.98
N LEU A 437 -8.28 14.68 9.17
CA LEU A 437 -7.19 15.01 10.09
C LEU A 437 -7.63 15.02 11.57
N GLY A 438 -8.92 14.79 11.85
CA GLY A 438 -9.49 14.83 13.19
C GLY A 438 -9.73 16.23 13.75
N ASP A 439 -9.56 17.30 12.96
CA ASP A 439 -9.84 18.69 13.34
C ASP A 439 -11.31 19.05 13.07
N VAL A 440 -12.20 18.43 13.87
CA VAL A 440 -13.66 18.54 13.72
C VAL A 440 -14.14 19.99 13.85
N ASN A 441 -13.49 20.80 14.69
CA ASN A 441 -13.89 22.18 14.90
C ASN A 441 -13.61 23.06 13.67
N ARG A 442 -12.46 22.90 13.02
CA ARG A 442 -12.20 23.60 11.75
C ARG A 442 -13.12 23.11 10.65
N ALA A 443 -13.37 21.80 10.57
CA ALA A 443 -14.33 21.25 9.61
C ALA A 443 -15.73 21.87 9.77
N LEU A 444 -16.20 22.05 11.01
CA LEU A 444 -17.48 22.71 11.29
C LEU A 444 -17.53 24.19 10.90
N ALA A 445 -16.43 24.91 11.13
CA ALA A 445 -16.35 26.32 10.72
C ALA A 445 -16.49 26.44 9.19
N ASP A 446 -15.80 25.57 8.46
CA ASP A 446 -15.89 25.52 6.99
C ASP A 446 -17.28 25.10 6.51
N VAL A 447 -17.88 24.08 7.14
CA VAL A 447 -19.26 23.65 6.87
C VAL A 447 -20.27 24.78 7.08
N ALA A 448 -20.13 25.55 8.17
CA ALA A 448 -21.05 26.65 8.48
C ALA A 448 -20.92 27.84 7.50
N GLU A 449 -19.71 28.15 7.04
CA GLU A 449 -19.50 29.15 5.98
C GLU A 449 -20.04 28.66 4.63
N ALA A 450 -19.78 27.39 4.27
CA ALA A 450 -20.31 26.81 3.03
C ALA A 450 -21.84 26.76 3.03
N GLN A 451 -22.47 26.42 4.17
CA GLN A 451 -23.92 26.45 4.32
C GLN A 451 -24.48 27.86 4.11
N ARG A 452 -23.83 28.90 4.66
CA ARG A 452 -24.25 30.29 4.43
C ARG A 452 -24.19 30.68 2.95
N ILE A 453 -23.20 30.19 2.22
CA ILE A 453 -23.10 30.39 0.76
C ILE A 453 -24.30 29.73 0.05
N VAL A 454 -24.64 28.49 0.42
CA VAL A 454 -25.80 27.78 -0.13
C VAL A 454 -27.10 28.53 0.18
N ASP A 455 -27.30 28.95 1.44
CA ASP A 455 -28.52 29.61 1.90
C ASP A 455 -28.77 30.96 1.19
N VAL A 456 -27.70 31.69 0.88
CA VAL A 456 -27.79 33.03 0.26
C VAL A 456 -27.84 32.98 -1.26
N PHE A 457 -26.99 32.16 -1.88
CA PHE A 457 -26.76 32.21 -3.34
C PHE A 457 -27.39 31.04 -4.11
N GLY A 458 -27.75 29.94 -3.44
CA GLY A 458 -28.33 28.75 -4.06
C GLY A 458 -27.33 28.01 -4.95
N HIS A 459 -26.66 27.00 -4.37
CA HIS A 459 -25.71 26.14 -5.09
C HIS A 459 -25.93 24.67 -4.71
N GLY A 460 -26.75 23.97 -5.49
CA GLY A 460 -27.13 22.57 -5.22
C GLY A 460 -25.97 21.58 -5.26
N ASP A 461 -24.93 21.85 -6.05
CA ASP A 461 -23.70 21.05 -6.07
C ASP A 461 -22.89 21.18 -4.76
N ILE A 462 -22.78 22.39 -4.22
CA ILE A 462 -22.16 22.62 -2.92
C ILE A 462 -22.98 21.96 -1.81
N GLU A 463 -24.30 22.14 -1.83
CA GLU A 463 -25.21 21.56 -0.84
C GLU A 463 -25.04 20.04 -0.74
N ARG A 464 -25.00 19.32 -1.88
CA ARG A 464 -24.82 17.87 -1.89
C ARG A 464 -23.49 17.40 -1.34
N GLN A 465 -22.38 18.02 -1.74
CA GLN A 465 -21.06 17.65 -1.21
C GLN A 465 -20.91 18.02 0.27
N LEU A 466 -21.52 19.13 0.70
CA LEU A 466 -21.55 19.58 2.08
C LEU A 466 -22.21 18.55 2.99
N LEU A 467 -23.31 17.92 2.56
CA LEU A 467 -24.02 16.89 3.32
C LEU A 467 -23.15 15.66 3.58
N ALA A 468 -22.31 15.27 2.60
CA ALA A 468 -21.38 14.17 2.79
C ALA A 468 -20.37 14.44 3.90
N VAL A 469 -19.79 15.64 3.92
CA VAL A 469 -18.84 16.05 4.97
C VAL A 469 -19.54 16.25 6.31
N LEU A 470 -20.71 16.88 6.30
CA LEU A 470 -21.54 17.07 7.49
C LEU A 470 -21.87 15.72 8.15
N SER A 471 -22.11 14.67 7.35
CA SER A 471 -22.38 13.35 7.91
C SER A 471 -21.22 12.81 8.74
N VAL A 472 -19.98 12.91 8.26
CA VAL A 472 -18.78 12.46 9.02
C VAL A 472 -18.58 13.29 10.30
N VAL A 473 -18.83 14.58 10.22
CA VAL A 473 -18.72 15.51 11.36
C VAL A 473 -19.79 15.23 12.42
N MET A 474 -21.04 15.05 12.00
CA MET A 474 -22.16 14.70 12.88
C MET A 474 -21.93 13.34 13.56
N ILE A 475 -21.39 12.36 12.82
CA ILE A 475 -21.01 11.05 13.40
C ILE A 475 -19.99 11.23 14.51
N SER A 476 -18.97 12.05 14.27
CA SER A 476 -17.92 12.32 15.25
C SER A 476 -18.42 13.02 16.51
N ARG A 477 -19.64 13.59 16.50
CA ARG A 477 -20.31 14.23 17.65
C ARG A 477 -21.48 13.45 18.22
N GLY A 478 -21.80 12.27 17.69
CA GLY A 478 -22.97 11.50 18.12
C GLY A 478 -24.32 12.08 17.69
N GLN A 479 -24.34 13.04 16.75
CA GLN A 479 -25.55 13.77 16.33
C GLN A 479 -26.31 13.03 15.20
N PHE A 480 -26.52 11.72 15.36
CA PHE A 480 -27.06 10.88 14.27
C PHE A 480 -28.54 11.17 13.97
N ASP A 481 -29.35 11.46 14.99
CA ASP A 481 -30.78 11.73 14.82
C ASP A 481 -31.04 13.03 14.06
N GLU A 482 -30.27 14.08 14.31
CA GLU A 482 -30.34 15.33 13.55
C GLU A 482 -29.98 15.09 12.08
N GLY A 483 -28.91 14.32 11.82
CA GLY A 483 -28.50 13.94 10.47
C GLY A 483 -29.59 13.15 9.74
N LEU A 484 -30.21 12.18 10.40
CA LEU A 484 -31.30 11.36 9.85
C LEU A 484 -32.62 12.13 9.65
N GLN A 485 -32.80 13.29 10.30
CA GLN A 485 -33.93 14.19 10.00
C GLN A 485 -33.62 15.10 8.80
N ARG A 486 -32.38 15.55 8.67
CA ARG A 486 -31.97 16.53 7.65
C ARG A 486 -31.66 15.92 6.28
N LEU A 487 -31.08 14.72 6.24
CA LEU A 487 -30.59 14.10 4.99
C LEU A 487 -31.69 13.50 4.10
N PRO A 488 -32.67 12.72 4.60
CA PRO A 488 -33.65 12.05 3.73
C PRO A 488 -34.51 12.97 2.85
N PRO A 489 -34.98 14.15 3.31
CA PRO A 489 -35.77 15.06 2.47
C PRO A 489 -35.02 15.61 1.24
N LEU A 490 -33.68 15.49 1.22
CA LEU A 490 -32.81 16.00 0.16
C LEU A 490 -32.52 14.95 -0.91
N VAL A 491 -32.89 13.69 -0.68
CA VAL A 491 -32.73 12.61 -1.67
C VAL A 491 -33.77 12.76 -2.77
N ARG A 492 -33.31 12.89 -4.01
CA ARG A 492 -34.14 12.83 -5.21
C ARG A 492 -33.60 11.74 -6.13
N ASP A 493 -34.42 10.75 -6.48
CA ASP A 493 -34.01 9.53 -7.20
C ASP A 493 -33.45 9.77 -8.63
N ILE A 494 -33.43 11.03 -9.11
CA ILE A 494 -32.95 11.44 -10.45
C ILE A 494 -31.69 12.33 -10.34
N ASP A 495 -31.14 12.54 -9.14
CA ASP A 495 -29.95 13.38 -8.95
C ASP A 495 -28.67 12.55 -9.27
N PRO A 496 -27.74 13.04 -10.11
CA PRO A 496 -26.47 12.37 -10.41
C PRO A 496 -25.63 11.97 -9.17
N ASP A 497 -25.85 12.60 -8.02
CA ASP A 497 -25.11 12.36 -6.77
C ASP A 497 -25.95 11.62 -5.68
N ALA A 498 -27.09 11.02 -6.05
CA ALA A 498 -27.99 10.39 -5.08
C ALA A 498 -27.34 9.21 -4.32
N ASP A 499 -26.34 8.55 -4.92
CA ASP A 499 -25.53 7.51 -4.29
C ASP A 499 -24.71 8.02 -3.09
N LEU A 500 -24.13 9.22 -3.19
CA LEU A 500 -23.41 9.88 -2.10
C LEU A 500 -24.31 10.16 -0.90
N LEU A 501 -25.55 10.60 -1.13
CA LEU A 501 -26.54 10.84 -0.08
C LEU A 501 -26.97 9.53 0.60
N PHE A 502 -27.25 8.49 -0.18
CA PHE A 502 -27.54 7.15 0.37
C PHE A 502 -26.38 6.60 1.18
N ARG A 503 -25.13 6.85 0.75
CA ARG A 503 -23.94 6.52 1.53
C ARG A 503 -23.97 7.24 2.89
N SER A 504 -24.19 8.55 2.91
CA SER A 504 -24.22 9.33 4.15
C SER A 504 -25.34 8.90 5.11
N ILE A 505 -26.56 8.66 4.59
CA ILE A 505 -27.69 8.16 5.39
C ILE A 505 -27.37 6.75 5.94
N GLY A 506 -26.77 5.89 5.13
CA GLY A 506 -26.36 4.55 5.55
C GLY A 506 -25.30 4.59 6.66
N ILE A 507 -24.28 5.46 6.55
CA ILE A 507 -23.27 5.60 7.61
C ILE A 507 -23.91 6.14 8.90
N MET A 508 -24.91 7.04 8.82
CA MET A 508 -25.67 7.49 9.99
C MET A 508 -26.42 6.36 10.68
N HIS A 509 -27.12 5.53 9.91
CA HIS A 509 -27.80 4.35 10.45
C HIS A 509 -26.81 3.35 11.04
N LEU A 510 -25.67 3.11 10.39
CA LEU A 510 -24.60 2.25 10.89
C LEU A 510 -24.08 2.76 12.24
N ALA A 511 -23.78 4.05 12.34
CA ALA A 511 -23.28 4.66 13.56
C ALA A 511 -24.32 4.66 14.71
N ARG A 512 -25.62 4.77 14.38
CA ARG A 512 -26.74 4.60 15.32
C ARG A 512 -26.99 3.14 15.73
N GLY A 513 -26.39 2.16 15.04
CA GLY A 513 -26.64 0.73 15.27
C GLY A 513 -27.89 0.17 14.57
N SER A 514 -28.48 0.93 13.65
CA SER A 514 -29.64 0.55 12.82
C SER A 514 -29.18 -0.20 11.56
N MET A 515 -28.63 -1.40 11.74
CA MET A 515 -27.88 -2.13 10.70
C MET A 515 -28.72 -2.47 9.46
N GLU A 516 -29.98 -2.85 9.63
CA GLU A 516 -30.87 -3.18 8.52
C GLU A 516 -31.20 -1.95 7.65
N GLN A 517 -31.44 -0.79 8.28
CA GLN A 517 -31.65 0.48 7.56
C GLN A 517 -30.37 0.97 6.88
N ALA A 518 -29.20 0.72 7.48
CA ALA A 518 -27.91 1.00 6.86
C ALA A 518 -27.71 0.16 5.59
N LEU A 519 -27.99 -1.15 5.64
CA LEU A 519 -27.93 -2.02 4.47
C LEU A 519 -28.90 -1.62 3.35
N ASP A 520 -30.14 -1.23 3.68
CA ASP A 520 -31.10 -0.73 2.66
C ASP A 520 -30.54 0.52 1.97
N SER A 521 -30.03 1.47 2.76
CA SER A 521 -29.44 2.71 2.23
C SER A 521 -28.23 2.42 1.33
N PHE A 522 -27.29 1.57 1.79
CA PHE A 522 -26.13 1.21 0.98
C PHE A 522 -26.49 0.45 -0.27
N SER A 523 -27.51 -0.42 -0.23
CA SER A 523 -27.97 -1.17 -1.40
C SER A 523 -28.55 -0.26 -2.48
N ARG A 524 -29.32 0.76 -2.09
CA ARG A 524 -29.84 1.78 -3.02
C ARG A 524 -28.73 2.62 -3.63
N GLY A 525 -27.79 3.10 -2.80
CA GLY A 525 -26.62 3.81 -3.30
C GLY A 525 -25.78 2.96 -4.25
N LEU A 526 -25.61 1.67 -3.95
CA LEU A 526 -24.81 0.74 -4.76
C LEU A 526 -25.46 0.48 -6.13
N ALA A 527 -26.80 0.40 -6.18
CA ALA A 527 -27.53 0.27 -7.44
C ALA A 527 -27.33 1.50 -8.34
N LEU A 528 -27.35 2.71 -7.76
CA LEU A 528 -27.11 3.96 -8.47
C LEU A 528 -25.65 4.07 -8.94
N ALA A 529 -24.68 3.81 -8.07
CA ALA A 529 -23.26 3.84 -8.43
C ALA A 529 -22.97 2.90 -9.61
N ARG A 530 -23.57 1.70 -9.63
CA ARG A 530 -23.45 0.76 -10.76
C ARG A 530 -24.15 1.27 -12.03
N ALA A 531 -25.33 1.85 -11.90
CA ALA A 531 -26.05 2.41 -13.05
C ALA A 531 -25.27 3.56 -13.69
N HIS A 532 -24.56 4.36 -12.89
CA HIS A 532 -23.71 5.46 -13.34
C HIS A 532 -22.27 5.02 -13.70
N SER A 533 -21.93 3.74 -13.51
CA SER A 533 -20.57 3.22 -13.66
C SER A 533 -19.53 3.96 -12.78
N ASP A 534 -19.94 4.45 -11.61
CA ASP A 534 -19.06 5.03 -10.60
C ASP A 534 -18.41 3.92 -9.76
N GLU A 535 -17.29 3.40 -10.26
CA GLU A 535 -16.52 2.35 -9.59
C GLU A 535 -16.02 2.79 -8.20
N ASN A 536 -15.86 4.09 -7.96
CA ASN A 536 -15.32 4.65 -6.72
C ASN A 536 -16.35 4.58 -5.60
N HIS A 537 -17.57 5.07 -5.87
CA HIS A 537 -18.68 4.92 -4.94
C HIS A 537 -19.09 3.46 -4.81
N GLU A 538 -19.03 2.65 -5.87
CA GLU A 538 -19.25 1.20 -5.77
C GLU A 538 -18.27 0.55 -4.78
N ALA A 539 -16.97 0.85 -4.86
CA ALA A 539 -15.97 0.32 -3.94
C ALA A 539 -16.27 0.70 -2.48
N ALA A 540 -16.57 1.98 -2.23
CA ALA A 540 -16.88 2.49 -0.89
C ALA A 540 -18.17 1.89 -0.32
N LEU A 541 -19.25 1.84 -1.11
CA LEU A 541 -20.55 1.27 -0.70
C LEU A 541 -20.49 -0.23 -0.52
N THR A 542 -19.70 -0.94 -1.33
CA THR A 542 -19.43 -2.37 -1.15
C THR A 542 -18.69 -2.62 0.16
N ALA A 543 -17.67 -1.81 0.48
CA ALA A 543 -16.98 -1.90 1.77
C ALA A 543 -17.94 -1.67 2.94
N LEU A 544 -18.72 -0.58 2.90
CA LEU A 544 -19.67 -0.23 3.96
C LEU A 544 -20.76 -1.30 4.16
N SER A 545 -21.31 -1.83 3.07
CA SER A 545 -22.28 -2.94 3.13
C SER A 545 -21.67 -4.18 3.79
N ALA A 546 -20.41 -4.51 3.44
CA ALA A 546 -19.71 -5.64 4.01
C ALA A 546 -19.41 -5.45 5.50
N VAL A 547 -19.09 -4.22 5.93
CA VAL A 547 -18.95 -3.86 7.35
C VAL A 547 -20.28 -4.03 8.09
N THR A 548 -21.40 -3.64 7.51
CA THR A 548 -22.71 -3.83 8.15
C THR A 548 -23.09 -5.30 8.21
N CYS A 549 -22.79 -6.10 7.18
CA CYS A 549 -22.92 -7.55 7.24
C CYS A 549 -22.03 -8.17 8.35
N HIS A 550 -20.81 -7.66 8.53
CA HIS A 550 -19.93 -8.06 9.62
C HIS A 550 -20.60 -7.76 10.96
N GLU A 551 -21.09 -6.55 11.21
CA GLU A 551 -21.78 -6.21 12.47
C GLU A 551 -22.98 -7.14 12.75
N LEU A 552 -23.78 -7.46 11.72
CA LEU A 552 -24.91 -8.40 11.79
C LEU A 552 -24.51 -9.88 11.93
N GLY A 553 -23.22 -10.21 12.01
CA GLY A 553 -22.72 -11.58 12.10
C GLY A 553 -22.86 -12.39 10.80
N ARG A 554 -23.15 -11.75 9.66
CA ARG A 554 -23.21 -12.36 8.32
C ARG A 554 -21.79 -12.46 7.74
N LEU A 555 -20.96 -13.29 8.38
CA LEU A 555 -19.50 -13.31 8.16
C LEU A 555 -19.10 -13.71 6.73
N ASP A 556 -19.81 -14.65 6.11
CA ASP A 556 -19.52 -15.07 4.73
C ASP A 556 -19.77 -13.92 3.74
N GLU A 557 -20.90 -13.23 3.88
CA GLU A 557 -21.23 -12.07 3.03
C GLU A 557 -20.29 -10.89 3.28
N ALA A 558 -19.89 -10.69 4.54
CA ALA A 558 -18.87 -9.70 4.88
C ALA A 558 -17.52 -10.03 4.22
N ARG A 559 -17.09 -11.30 4.24
CA ARG A 559 -15.86 -11.76 3.60
C ARG A 559 -15.87 -11.48 2.10
N GLU A 560 -16.92 -11.93 1.41
CA GLU A 560 -17.04 -11.72 -0.02
C GLU A 560 -17.10 -10.23 -0.38
N GLY A 561 -17.89 -9.45 0.37
CA GLY A 561 -18.01 -8.01 0.15
C GLY A 561 -16.68 -7.27 0.34
N LEU A 562 -15.96 -7.56 1.42
CA LEU A 562 -14.65 -6.94 1.69
C LEU A 562 -13.61 -7.33 0.63
N GLN A 563 -13.59 -8.58 0.17
CA GLN A 563 -12.69 -9.00 -0.92
C GLN A 563 -12.98 -8.27 -2.23
N ARG A 564 -14.27 -8.10 -2.58
CA ARG A 564 -14.67 -7.32 -3.76
C ARG A 564 -14.29 -5.85 -3.61
N ALA A 565 -14.55 -5.24 -2.45
CA ALA A 565 -14.17 -3.86 -2.17
C ALA A 565 -12.66 -3.64 -2.28
N LEU A 566 -11.84 -4.56 -1.76
CA LEU A 566 -10.38 -4.51 -1.89
C LEU A 566 -9.91 -4.61 -3.34
N ALA A 567 -10.52 -5.49 -4.13
CA ALA A 567 -10.19 -5.63 -5.54
C ALA A 567 -10.51 -4.36 -6.33
N LEU A 568 -11.68 -3.75 -6.09
CA LEU A 568 -12.09 -2.50 -6.72
C LEU A 568 -11.20 -1.34 -6.28
N ALA A 569 -10.95 -1.17 -4.97
CA ALA A 569 -10.11 -0.11 -4.45
C ALA A 569 -8.68 -0.17 -5.03
N ARG A 570 -8.10 -1.36 -5.17
CA ARG A 570 -6.79 -1.56 -5.83
C ARG A 570 -6.81 -1.26 -7.31
N LYS A 571 -7.87 -1.67 -8.02
CA LYS A 571 -8.05 -1.37 -9.45
C LYS A 571 -8.07 0.14 -9.69
N ILE A 572 -8.76 0.88 -8.83
CA ILE A 572 -8.88 2.35 -8.93
C ILE A 572 -7.64 3.06 -8.35
N GLY A 573 -6.93 2.39 -7.44
CA GLY A 573 -5.84 2.96 -6.66
C GLY A 573 -6.35 3.94 -5.60
N ASP A 574 -7.50 3.66 -4.98
CA ASP A 574 -7.99 4.38 -3.81
C ASP A 574 -7.44 3.75 -2.53
N THR A 575 -6.41 4.38 -1.96
CA THR A 575 -5.72 3.84 -0.77
C THR A 575 -6.52 4.04 0.51
N PHE A 576 -7.46 5.00 0.54
CA PHE A 576 -8.33 5.20 1.70
C PHE A 576 -9.31 4.04 1.84
N VAL A 577 -10.06 3.75 0.77
CA VAL A 577 -11.02 2.64 0.75
C VAL A 577 -10.29 1.31 0.93
N GLU A 578 -9.12 1.13 0.33
CA GLU A 578 -8.29 -0.05 0.57
C GLU A 578 -7.87 -0.17 2.05
N GLY A 579 -7.42 0.92 2.66
CA GLY A 579 -7.06 0.95 4.08
C GLY A 579 -8.22 0.59 5.00
N VAL A 580 -9.40 1.17 4.76
CA VAL A 580 -10.64 0.88 5.50
C VAL A 580 -11.06 -0.58 5.31
N ALA A 581 -11.10 -1.08 4.08
CA ALA A 581 -11.50 -2.47 3.82
C ALA A 581 -10.51 -3.48 4.43
N ARG A 582 -9.19 -3.19 4.42
CA ARG A 582 -8.18 -4.02 5.09
C ARG A 582 -8.37 -4.04 6.61
N HIS A 583 -8.72 -2.89 7.21
CA HIS A 583 -9.01 -2.82 8.64
C HIS A 583 -10.13 -3.79 9.01
N TRP A 584 -11.27 -3.68 8.33
CA TRP A 584 -12.43 -4.52 8.58
C TRP A 584 -12.23 -5.99 8.23
N TYR A 585 -11.44 -6.29 7.19
CA TYR A 585 -11.03 -7.67 6.90
C TYR A 585 -10.16 -8.25 8.01
N GLY A 586 -9.29 -7.44 8.62
CA GLY A 586 -8.54 -7.82 9.80
C GLY A 586 -9.43 -8.14 11.00
N LEU A 587 -10.45 -7.31 11.24
CA LEU A 587 -11.44 -7.54 12.30
C LEU A 587 -12.30 -8.79 12.05
N LEU A 588 -12.66 -9.06 10.80
CA LEU A 588 -13.35 -10.29 10.41
C LEU A 588 -12.48 -11.54 10.69
N CYS A 589 -11.19 -11.50 10.36
CA CYS A 589 -10.26 -12.59 10.70
C CYS A 589 -10.15 -12.77 12.23
N LEU A 590 -10.13 -11.67 12.99
CA LEU A 590 -10.17 -11.72 14.45
C LEU A 590 -11.48 -12.34 14.96
N ASP A 591 -12.60 -12.02 14.32
CA ASP A 591 -13.93 -12.60 14.55
C ASP A 591 -14.04 -14.08 14.13
N GLU A 592 -13.01 -14.62 13.50
CA GLU A 592 -12.84 -16.05 13.23
C GLU A 592 -11.83 -16.73 14.16
N GLY A 593 -11.12 -15.95 14.97
CA GLY A 593 -10.00 -16.42 15.80
C GLY A 593 -8.68 -16.56 15.02
N ASP A 594 -8.61 -16.05 13.79
CA ASP A 594 -7.40 -16.08 12.96
C ASP A 594 -6.56 -14.80 13.18
N THR A 595 -5.81 -14.79 14.28
CA THR A 595 -4.90 -13.69 14.62
C THR A 595 -3.72 -13.58 13.64
N VAL A 596 -3.36 -14.68 12.97
CA VAL A 596 -2.26 -14.74 11.99
C VAL A 596 -2.62 -13.96 10.74
N SER A 597 -3.84 -14.15 10.20
CA SER A 597 -4.32 -13.41 9.04
C SER A 597 -4.76 -11.98 9.39
N ALA A 598 -5.24 -11.74 10.61
CA ALA A 598 -5.69 -10.41 11.05
C ALA A 598 -4.53 -9.38 11.11
N ARG A 599 -3.36 -9.79 11.62
CA ARG A 599 -2.18 -8.93 11.79
C ARG A 599 -1.71 -8.21 10.52
N PRO A 600 -1.36 -8.90 9.42
CA PRO A 600 -0.90 -8.23 8.20
C PRO A 600 -1.98 -7.32 7.61
N CYS A 601 -3.27 -7.61 7.82
CA CYS A 601 -4.36 -6.76 7.36
C CYS A 601 -4.39 -5.41 8.11
N LEU A 602 -4.30 -5.44 9.45
CA LEU A 602 -4.26 -4.21 10.27
C LEU A 602 -2.97 -3.41 10.06
N GLU A 603 -1.82 -4.08 9.94
CA GLU A 603 -0.54 -3.42 9.64
C GLU A 603 -0.56 -2.71 8.29
N ALA A 604 -1.09 -3.39 7.27
CA ALA A 604 -1.16 -2.82 5.94
C ALA A 604 -2.24 -1.74 5.79
N SER A 605 -3.32 -1.81 6.60
CA SER A 605 -4.29 -0.71 6.75
C SER A 605 -3.62 0.53 7.36
N ARG A 606 -2.87 0.34 8.45
CA ARG A 606 -2.14 1.41 9.14
C ARG A 606 -1.16 2.13 8.22
N ALA A 607 -0.34 1.38 7.48
CA ALA A 607 0.66 1.98 6.57
C ALA A 607 0.03 2.85 5.47
N LEU A 608 -1.13 2.43 4.92
CA LEU A 608 -1.85 3.21 3.91
C LEU A 608 -2.38 4.52 4.50
N LEU A 609 -3.05 4.46 5.65
CA LEU A 609 -3.65 5.64 6.29
C LEU A 609 -2.59 6.62 6.83
N GLU A 610 -1.46 6.12 7.33
CA GLU A 610 -0.30 6.94 7.71
C GLU A 610 0.26 7.69 6.50
N THR A 611 0.40 7.03 5.36
CA THR A 611 0.91 7.66 4.12
C THR A 611 -0.02 8.78 3.62
N MET A 612 -1.33 8.59 3.78
CA MET A 612 -2.33 9.61 3.44
C MET A 612 -2.34 10.80 4.41
N GLY A 613 -1.86 10.59 5.65
CA GLY A 613 -2.03 11.50 6.77
C GLY A 613 -3.46 11.51 7.31
N ASP A 614 -4.22 10.43 7.16
CA ASP A 614 -5.54 10.30 7.78
C ASP A 614 -5.36 9.96 9.26
N ASP A 615 -5.62 10.94 10.13
CA ASP A 615 -5.60 10.76 11.58
C ASP A 615 -6.91 10.14 12.06
N TRP A 616 -8.04 10.37 11.38
CA TRP A 616 -9.35 10.06 11.91
C TRP A 616 -9.61 8.56 12.03
N PHE A 617 -9.38 7.83 10.94
CA PHE A 617 -9.59 6.39 10.88
C PHE A 617 -8.40 5.61 11.44
N HIS A 618 -7.17 6.11 11.27
CA HIS A 618 -5.93 5.51 11.81
C HIS A 618 -6.05 5.19 13.30
N ARG A 619 -6.71 6.05 14.07
CA ARG A 619 -7.00 5.84 15.51
C ARG A 619 -7.72 4.52 15.79
N SER A 620 -8.72 4.19 14.97
CA SER A 620 -9.46 2.93 15.10
C SER A 620 -8.51 1.76 14.86
N VAL A 621 -7.66 1.85 13.83
CA VAL A 621 -6.68 0.81 13.50
C VAL A 621 -5.70 0.57 14.66
N VAL A 622 -5.20 1.62 15.30
CA VAL A 622 -4.29 1.50 16.46
C VAL A 622 -4.98 0.79 17.64
N GLY A 623 -6.19 1.22 18.01
CA GLY A 623 -6.92 0.62 19.12
C GLY A 623 -7.23 -0.86 18.89
N TYR A 624 -7.71 -1.21 17.70
CA TYR A 624 -7.99 -2.61 17.34
C TYR A 624 -6.73 -3.46 17.11
N THR A 625 -5.58 -2.86 16.79
CA THR A 625 -4.30 -3.57 16.83
C THR A 625 -3.99 -3.99 18.28
N GLY A 626 -4.30 -3.14 19.26
CA GLY A 626 -4.21 -3.52 20.67
C GLY A 626 -5.14 -4.65 21.07
N VAL A 627 -6.38 -4.66 20.56
CA VAL A 627 -7.33 -5.78 20.74
C VAL A 627 -6.79 -7.07 20.11
N LEU A 628 -6.25 -7.00 18.89
CA LEU A 628 -5.60 -8.14 18.24
C LEU A 628 -4.44 -8.70 19.07
N GLU A 629 -3.58 -7.85 19.65
CA GLU A 629 -2.48 -8.31 20.51
C GLU A 629 -3.01 -9.07 21.73
N ALA A 630 -4.12 -8.63 22.33
CA ALA A 630 -4.74 -9.36 23.44
C ALA A 630 -5.17 -10.77 23.01
N HIS A 631 -5.82 -10.90 21.85
CA HIS A 631 -6.18 -12.22 21.28
C HIS A 631 -4.97 -13.08 20.91
N ALA A 632 -3.86 -12.46 20.49
CA ALA A 632 -2.61 -13.17 20.19
C ALA A 632 -1.80 -13.53 21.46
N GLY A 633 -2.26 -13.16 22.66
CA GLY A 633 -1.56 -13.36 23.92
C GLY A 633 -0.41 -12.37 24.18
N GLY A 634 -0.26 -11.35 23.34
CA GLY A 634 0.72 -10.27 23.46
C GLY A 634 0.31 -9.19 24.48
N TRP A 635 0.06 -9.58 25.74
CA TRP A 635 -0.56 -8.72 26.75
C TRP A 635 0.18 -7.41 27.03
N GLN A 636 1.52 -7.37 27.03
CA GLN A 636 2.25 -6.12 27.20
C GLN A 636 2.11 -5.18 25.99
N ALA A 637 2.15 -5.73 24.78
CA ALA A 637 1.96 -4.96 23.55
C ALA A 637 0.52 -4.41 23.48
N ALA A 638 -0.47 -5.24 23.84
CA ALA A 638 -1.86 -4.85 23.98
C ALA A 638 -2.02 -3.68 24.98
N ARG A 639 -1.38 -3.76 26.16
CA ARG A 639 -1.41 -2.69 27.18
C ARG A 639 -0.87 -1.37 26.64
N ALA A 640 0.24 -1.39 25.91
CA ALA A 640 0.86 -0.19 25.35
C ALA A 640 -0.06 0.46 24.28
N LEU A 641 -0.57 -0.34 23.35
CA LEU A 641 -1.42 0.13 22.26
C LEU A 641 -2.77 0.64 22.77
N LEU A 642 -3.45 -0.11 23.64
CA LEU A 642 -4.75 0.27 24.20
C LEU A 642 -4.65 1.50 25.11
N THR A 643 -3.60 1.62 25.94
CA THR A 643 -3.36 2.85 26.73
C THR A 643 -3.24 4.08 25.83
N SER A 644 -2.49 3.97 24.73
CA SER A 644 -2.34 5.06 23.74
C SER A 644 -3.68 5.41 23.08
N ALA A 645 -4.44 4.39 22.67
CA ALA A 645 -5.76 4.54 22.05
C ALA A 645 -6.78 5.20 23.00
N VAL A 646 -6.83 4.78 24.27
CA VAL A 646 -7.69 5.37 25.31
C VAL A 646 -7.32 6.83 25.57
N ALA A 647 -6.04 7.13 25.75
CA ALA A 647 -5.59 8.50 25.97
C ALA A 647 -5.93 9.41 24.80
N ARG A 648 -5.89 8.89 23.57
CA ARG A 648 -6.27 9.63 22.37
C ARG A 648 -7.78 9.85 22.27
N ALA A 649 -8.59 8.80 22.40
CA ALA A 649 -10.05 8.89 22.37
C ALA A 649 -10.59 9.86 23.45
N ARG A 650 -9.94 9.90 24.64
CA ARG A 650 -10.27 10.86 25.71
C ARG A 650 -10.06 12.32 25.29
N ARG A 651 -8.91 12.64 24.68
CA ARG A 651 -8.59 14.02 24.25
C ARG A 651 -9.56 14.51 23.18
N GLU A 652 -10.10 13.61 22.39
CA GLU A 652 -10.93 13.91 21.22
C GLU A 652 -12.43 13.90 21.53
N GLY A 653 -12.84 13.41 22.70
CA GLY A 653 -14.25 13.31 23.08
C GLY A 653 -15.01 12.17 22.40
N ASP A 654 -14.30 11.18 21.85
CA ASP A 654 -14.94 9.99 21.25
C ASP A 654 -15.34 8.99 22.34
N HIS A 655 -16.53 9.19 22.91
CA HIS A 655 -17.02 8.38 24.02
C HIS A 655 -17.20 6.89 23.66
N TYR A 656 -17.54 6.58 22.40
CA TYR A 656 -17.71 5.19 21.97
C TYR A 656 -16.38 4.45 21.95
N ARG A 657 -15.40 4.94 21.16
CA ARG A 657 -14.08 4.29 21.06
C ARG A 657 -13.34 4.31 22.38
N PHE A 658 -13.51 5.39 23.17
CA PHE A 658 -12.98 5.45 24.52
C PHE A 658 -13.51 4.29 25.38
N GLY A 659 -14.82 4.07 25.40
CA GLY A 659 -15.43 2.96 26.14
C GLY A 659 -14.96 1.59 25.67
N VAL A 660 -14.93 1.35 24.34
CA VAL A 660 -14.46 0.07 23.76
C VAL A 660 -13.03 -0.23 24.15
N PHE A 661 -12.10 0.71 23.93
CA PHE A 661 -10.69 0.49 24.20
C PHE A 661 -10.38 0.44 25.69
N LEU A 662 -11.12 1.17 26.52
CA LEU A 662 -10.95 1.14 27.97
C LEU A 662 -11.43 -0.18 28.58
N ALA A 663 -12.55 -0.74 28.10
CA ALA A 663 -13.00 -2.07 28.53
C ALA A 663 -11.99 -3.16 28.14
N ASN A 664 -11.45 -3.11 26.92
CA ASN A 664 -10.39 -4.02 26.48
C ASN A 664 -9.09 -3.84 27.29
N LEU A 665 -8.71 -2.59 27.62
CA LEU A 665 -7.58 -2.31 28.50
C LEU A 665 -7.82 -2.90 29.90
N GLY A 666 -9.03 -2.78 30.43
CA GLY A 666 -9.43 -3.39 31.71
C GLY A 666 -9.20 -4.90 31.73
N ALA A 667 -9.57 -5.60 30.67
CA ALA A 667 -9.31 -7.05 30.53
C ALA A 667 -7.81 -7.36 30.51
N VAL A 668 -7.02 -6.59 29.75
CA VAL A 668 -5.56 -6.74 29.68
C VAL A 668 -4.91 -6.48 31.05
N LEU A 669 -5.32 -5.42 31.75
CA LEU A 669 -4.83 -5.10 33.10
C LEU A 669 -5.16 -6.21 34.10
N ALA A 670 -6.39 -6.73 34.08
CA ALA A 670 -6.79 -7.85 34.92
C ALA A 670 -5.92 -9.09 34.64
N ARG A 671 -5.67 -9.40 33.36
CA ARG A 671 -4.82 -10.52 32.95
C ARG A 671 -3.35 -10.39 33.36
N LEU A 672 -2.86 -9.15 33.47
CA LEU A 672 -1.53 -8.81 33.97
C LEU A 672 -1.44 -8.72 35.50
N GLY A 673 -2.55 -8.95 36.22
CA GLY A 673 -2.60 -8.92 37.69
C GLY A 673 -2.84 -7.53 38.29
N GLU A 674 -3.14 -6.52 37.48
CA GLU A 674 -3.41 -5.14 37.90
C GLU A 674 -4.89 -4.94 38.24
N SER A 675 -5.43 -5.75 39.16
CA SER A 675 -6.88 -5.86 39.39
C SER A 675 -7.56 -4.58 39.86
N ALA A 676 -6.85 -3.70 40.58
CA ALA A 676 -7.40 -2.40 41.00
C ALA A 676 -7.60 -1.47 39.80
N ALA A 677 -6.57 -1.30 38.96
CA ALA A 677 -6.64 -0.49 37.75
C ALA A 677 -7.67 -1.04 36.74
N ALA A 678 -7.80 -2.38 36.65
CA ALA A 678 -8.83 -3.00 35.84
C ALA A 678 -10.26 -2.68 36.32
N ARG A 679 -10.51 -2.71 37.64
CA ARG A 679 -11.81 -2.31 38.21
C ARG A 679 -12.15 -0.85 37.89
N ASP A 680 -11.18 0.04 38.02
CA ASP A 680 -11.35 1.46 37.70
C ASP A 680 -11.66 1.65 36.19
N ALA A 681 -10.95 0.93 35.33
CA ALA A 681 -11.18 0.96 33.88
C ALA A 681 -12.59 0.49 33.51
N PHE A 682 -13.09 -0.62 34.08
CA PHE A 682 -14.45 -1.08 33.81
C PHE A 682 -15.52 -0.14 34.36
N ALA A 683 -15.30 0.45 35.54
CA ALA A 683 -16.21 1.45 36.11
C ALA A 683 -16.30 2.69 35.23
N GLU A 684 -15.16 3.19 34.76
CA GLU A 684 -15.11 4.35 33.86
C GLU A 684 -15.71 4.02 32.48
N ALA A 685 -15.44 2.83 31.91
CA ALA A 685 -16.05 2.41 30.65
C ALA A 685 -17.59 2.35 30.73
N ARG A 686 -18.15 1.84 31.84
CA ARG A 686 -19.60 1.83 32.07
C ARG A 686 -20.19 3.23 32.22
N ALA A 687 -19.50 4.14 32.92
CA ALA A 687 -19.94 5.53 33.05
C ALA A 687 -20.04 6.22 31.67
N HIS A 688 -19.13 5.89 30.75
CA HIS A 688 -19.16 6.41 29.38
C HIS A 688 -20.23 5.78 28.50
N ALA A 689 -20.67 4.55 28.77
CA ALA A 689 -21.76 3.94 28.03
C ALA A 689 -23.05 4.78 28.11
N ALA A 690 -23.34 5.35 29.28
CA ALA A 690 -24.48 6.25 29.51
C ALA A 690 -24.41 7.57 28.70
N HIS A 691 -23.23 7.95 28.19
CA HIS A 691 -23.02 9.17 27.41
C HIS A 691 -22.96 8.93 25.90
N SER A 692 -22.95 7.66 25.46
CA SER A 692 -22.74 7.27 24.06
C SER A 692 -23.99 6.80 23.33
N ASP A 693 -25.09 6.57 24.06
CA ASP A 693 -26.32 5.90 23.61
C ASP A 693 -26.12 4.54 22.92
N SER A 694 -24.91 3.95 22.98
CA SER A 694 -24.60 2.69 22.32
C SER A 694 -25.07 1.49 23.15
N PRO A 695 -25.87 0.58 22.56
CA PRO A 695 -26.30 -0.65 23.26
C PRO A 695 -25.16 -1.65 23.47
N ASN A 696 -23.98 -1.45 22.88
CA ASN A 696 -22.90 -2.43 22.82
C ASN A 696 -21.89 -2.29 23.97
N LEU A 697 -21.71 -1.08 24.53
CA LEU A 697 -20.63 -0.82 25.49
C LEU A 697 -20.84 -1.49 26.86
N LEU A 698 -22.06 -1.47 27.39
CA LEU A 698 -22.36 -2.13 28.67
C LEU A 698 -22.16 -3.67 28.58
N PRO A 699 -22.71 -4.37 27.57
CA PRO A 699 -22.45 -5.79 27.37
C PRO A 699 -20.98 -6.12 27.16
N LEU A 700 -20.27 -5.30 26.36
CA LEU A 700 -18.84 -5.44 26.14
C LEU A 700 -18.05 -5.41 27.46
N ALA A 701 -18.30 -4.39 28.28
CA ALA A 701 -17.65 -4.24 29.57
C ALA A 701 -18.02 -5.38 30.54
N ASP A 702 -19.29 -5.80 30.59
CA ASP A 702 -19.73 -6.92 31.45
C ASP A 702 -19.02 -8.23 31.08
N VAL A 703 -18.92 -8.55 29.78
CA VAL A 703 -18.22 -9.75 29.31
C VAL A 703 -16.74 -9.69 29.70
N LEU A 704 -16.05 -8.60 29.37
CA LEU A 704 -14.62 -8.46 29.62
C LEU A 704 -14.26 -8.41 31.12
N GLU A 705 -15.17 -7.97 31.99
CA GLU A 705 -14.97 -8.01 33.45
C GLU A 705 -14.88 -9.44 34.01
N SER A 706 -15.18 -10.47 33.20
CA SER A 706 -14.91 -11.88 33.53
C SER A 706 -13.44 -12.17 33.81
N PHE A 707 -12.50 -11.34 33.31
CA PHE A 707 -11.09 -11.46 33.68
C PHE A 707 -10.79 -11.13 35.15
N LEU A 708 -11.67 -10.35 35.82
CA LEU A 708 -11.58 -10.08 37.26
C LEU A 708 -12.31 -11.12 38.11
N ASP A 709 -13.38 -11.69 37.56
CA ASP A 709 -14.18 -12.73 38.20
C ASP A 709 -14.55 -13.83 37.19
N PRO A 710 -13.66 -14.82 36.99
CA PRO A 710 -13.90 -15.93 36.07
C PRO A 710 -15.13 -16.77 36.45
N SER A 711 -15.55 -16.77 37.72
CA SER A 711 -16.67 -17.59 38.18
C SER A 711 -18.03 -17.14 37.61
N SER A 712 -18.15 -15.86 37.26
CA SER A 712 -19.35 -15.30 36.62
C SER A 712 -19.28 -15.29 35.09
N ALA A 713 -18.19 -15.78 34.49
CA ALA A 713 -17.96 -15.73 33.04
C ALA A 713 -19.10 -16.39 32.25
N ALA A 714 -19.52 -17.61 32.62
CA ALA A 714 -20.60 -18.31 31.93
C ALA A 714 -21.93 -17.52 31.93
N ALA A 715 -22.28 -16.92 33.07
CA ALA A 715 -23.51 -16.12 33.19
C ALA A 715 -23.42 -14.80 32.39
N ARG A 716 -22.24 -14.18 32.34
CA ARG A 716 -21.98 -12.97 31.55
C ARG A 716 -22.05 -13.25 30.05
N LEU A 717 -21.42 -14.33 29.58
CA LEU A 717 -21.48 -14.77 28.19
C LEU A 717 -22.92 -15.05 27.74
N ALA A 718 -23.70 -15.78 28.54
CA ALA A 718 -25.10 -16.08 28.23
C ALA A 718 -25.97 -14.82 28.07
N ARG A 719 -25.73 -13.76 28.87
CA ARG A 719 -26.44 -12.48 28.73
C ARG A 719 -26.01 -11.69 27.50
N ALA A 720 -24.77 -11.82 27.07
CA ALA A 720 -24.21 -11.09 25.95
C ALA A 720 -24.52 -11.74 24.58
N GLU A 721 -24.82 -13.04 24.56
CA GLU A 721 -25.08 -13.83 23.35
C GLU A 721 -26.11 -13.21 22.38
N PRO A 722 -27.27 -12.67 22.82
CA PRO A 722 -28.21 -12.04 21.89
C PRO A 722 -27.65 -10.77 21.23
N ILE A 723 -26.75 -10.07 21.93
CA ILE A 723 -26.16 -8.79 21.51
C ILE A 723 -24.98 -9.05 20.56
N ALA A 724 -24.24 -10.13 20.80
CA ALA A 724 -23.16 -10.60 19.93
C ALA A 724 -23.62 -10.83 18.48
N ARG A 725 -24.90 -11.14 18.25
CA ARG A 725 -25.49 -11.26 16.90
C ARG A 725 -25.49 -9.95 16.11
N ARG A 726 -25.34 -8.80 16.77
CA ARG A 726 -25.42 -7.46 16.15
C ARG A 726 -24.25 -6.54 16.53
N SER A 727 -23.20 -7.07 17.13
CA SER A 727 -22.02 -6.31 17.54
C SER A 727 -20.76 -7.14 17.42
N SER A 728 -19.84 -6.69 16.58
CA SER A 728 -18.52 -7.30 16.45
C SER A 728 -17.69 -7.17 17.73
N ASP A 729 -17.71 -6.00 18.38
CA ASP A 729 -16.99 -5.76 19.63
C ASP A 729 -17.38 -6.78 20.73
N VAL A 730 -18.68 -7.07 20.86
CA VAL A 730 -19.17 -8.07 21.83
C VAL A 730 -18.74 -9.48 21.44
N ARG A 731 -18.70 -9.82 20.14
CA ARG A 731 -18.18 -11.13 19.68
C ARG A 731 -16.68 -11.29 19.95
N HIS A 732 -15.88 -10.24 19.71
CA HIS A 732 -14.45 -10.24 20.05
C HIS A 732 -14.26 -10.48 21.55
N ALA A 733 -15.02 -9.77 22.40
CA ALA A 733 -14.96 -9.95 23.84
C ALA A 733 -15.37 -11.34 24.32
N ILE A 734 -16.47 -11.90 23.79
CA ILE A 734 -16.89 -13.27 24.06
C ILE A 734 -15.75 -14.24 23.72
N ARG A 735 -15.14 -14.11 22.52
CA ARG A 735 -14.04 -14.98 22.11
C ARG A 735 -12.81 -14.84 23.02
N LEU A 736 -12.49 -13.62 23.47
CA LEU A 736 -11.36 -13.38 24.36
C LEU A 736 -11.56 -14.02 25.75
N VAL A 737 -12.81 -14.04 26.23
CA VAL A 737 -13.20 -14.59 27.54
C VAL A 737 -13.47 -16.09 27.50
N LEU A 738 -13.87 -16.64 26.36
CA LEU A 738 -14.25 -18.05 26.22
C LEU A 738 -13.24 -19.04 26.82
N PRO A 739 -11.91 -18.86 26.67
CA PRO A 739 -10.91 -19.73 27.30
C PRO A 739 -10.87 -19.69 28.84
N LEU A 740 -11.47 -18.69 29.49
CA LEU A 740 -11.56 -18.61 30.96
C LEU A 740 -12.60 -19.57 31.53
N VAL A 741 -13.49 -20.08 30.69
CA VAL A 741 -14.50 -21.09 31.03
C VAL A 741 -13.87 -22.48 30.80
N ASP A 742 -13.04 -22.94 31.73
CA ASP A 742 -12.30 -24.22 31.59
C ASP A 742 -13.17 -25.48 31.81
N ALA A 743 -13.05 -26.44 30.88
CA ALA A 743 -12.85 -27.88 31.11
C ALA A 743 -13.94 -28.79 31.78
N ASP A 744 -15.10 -29.01 31.14
CA ASP A 744 -15.83 -30.31 31.02
C ASP A 744 -16.94 -30.19 29.93
N PRO A 745 -17.21 -31.20 29.05
CA PRO A 745 -17.84 -31.00 27.75
C PRO A 745 -19.36 -31.16 27.79
N LEU A 746 -20.10 -30.22 28.37
CA LEU A 746 -21.57 -30.17 28.19
C LEU A 746 -22.07 -28.73 28.30
N VAL A 747 -21.85 -27.94 27.24
CA VAL A 747 -22.86 -27.12 26.54
C VAL A 747 -22.17 -26.67 25.24
N ASP A 748 -22.86 -26.85 24.12
CA ASP A 748 -22.46 -26.38 22.78
C ASP A 748 -22.37 -24.84 22.80
N VAL A 749 -21.16 -24.29 23.04
CA VAL A 749 -20.88 -22.84 22.99
C VAL A 749 -20.13 -22.50 21.70
N ASP A 750 -20.68 -22.93 20.56
CA ASP A 750 -20.41 -22.25 19.28
C ASP A 750 -21.60 -21.32 18.98
N PRO A 751 -21.44 -19.99 19.14
CA PRO A 751 -22.50 -19.01 18.87
C PRO A 751 -22.99 -19.01 17.41
N ARG A 752 -22.35 -19.79 16.53
CA ARG A 752 -22.69 -19.93 15.11
C ARG A 752 -23.54 -21.16 14.79
N ARG A 753 -23.83 -22.03 15.76
CA ARG A 753 -24.49 -23.32 15.50
C ARG A 753 -26.01 -23.23 15.75
N PRO A 754 -26.88 -23.61 14.79
CA PRO A 754 -28.27 -23.90 15.11
C PRO A 754 -28.35 -25.09 16.08
N PRO A 755 -29.39 -25.19 16.94
CA PRO A 755 -29.47 -26.23 17.97
C PRO A 755 -29.34 -27.62 17.35
N ARG A 756 -28.44 -28.44 17.91
CA ARG A 756 -28.29 -29.84 17.50
C ARG A 756 -29.61 -30.58 17.75
N PRO A 757 -30.22 -31.22 16.73
CA PRO A 757 -31.26 -32.20 16.99
C PRO A 757 -30.64 -33.36 17.78
N GLU A 758 -31.31 -33.79 18.84
CA GLU A 758 -30.87 -34.93 19.65
C GLU A 758 -30.87 -36.21 18.80
N GLY A 759 -29.69 -36.59 18.32
CA GLY A 759 -29.46 -37.83 17.59
C GLY A 759 -27.97 -38.02 17.40
N ARG A 760 -27.43 -39.16 17.83
CA ARG A 760 -26.06 -39.57 17.50
C ARG A 760 -25.95 -39.70 15.99
N HIS A 761 -25.26 -38.76 15.38
CA HIS A 761 -25.14 -38.66 13.94
C HIS A 761 -23.95 -39.51 13.44
N LEU A 762 -24.20 -40.49 12.56
CA LEU A 762 -23.27 -41.55 12.15
C LEU A 762 -22.62 -41.23 10.79
N LEU A 763 -21.30 -41.10 10.72
CA LEU A 763 -20.55 -41.17 9.45
C LEU A 763 -20.18 -42.62 9.16
N VAL A 764 -20.59 -43.16 8.01
CA VAL A 764 -20.16 -44.46 7.47
C VAL A 764 -19.36 -44.23 6.19
N ALA A 765 -18.12 -44.69 6.14
CA ALA A 765 -17.27 -44.51 4.97
C ALA A 765 -16.52 -45.79 4.59
N ALA A 766 -16.24 -45.92 3.30
CA ALA A 766 -15.37 -46.96 2.77
C ALA A 766 -13.94 -46.77 3.27
N ARG A 767 -13.25 -47.84 3.65
CA ARG A 767 -11.84 -47.76 4.09
C ARG A 767 -10.90 -47.21 3.03
N ASP A 768 -11.25 -47.37 1.74
CA ASP A 768 -10.50 -46.84 0.59
C ASP A 768 -10.96 -45.43 0.17
N GLY A 769 -11.81 -44.78 0.97
CA GLY A 769 -12.36 -43.45 0.72
C GLY A 769 -13.23 -43.34 -0.53
N SER A 770 -13.58 -44.46 -1.19
CA SER A 770 -14.33 -44.46 -2.46
C SER A 770 -15.75 -43.92 -2.31
N TRP A 771 -16.32 -44.01 -1.11
CA TRP A 771 -17.61 -43.43 -0.78
C TRP A 771 -17.74 -43.12 0.71
N PHE A 772 -18.70 -42.26 1.04
CA PHE A 772 -19.15 -42.05 2.41
C PHE A 772 -20.65 -41.73 2.46
N GLU A 773 -21.24 -41.91 3.63
CA GLU A 773 -22.65 -41.70 3.95
C GLU A 773 -22.74 -41.03 5.32
N VAL A 774 -23.55 -39.98 5.46
CA VAL A 774 -23.72 -39.24 6.71
C VAL A 774 -25.17 -39.31 7.11
N ASP A 775 -25.46 -39.83 8.31
CA ASP A 775 -26.80 -39.81 8.91
C ASP A 775 -27.89 -40.49 8.09
N GLY A 776 -27.55 -41.52 7.32
CA GLY A 776 -28.50 -42.18 6.41
C GLY A 776 -28.82 -41.38 5.14
N ALA A 777 -28.18 -40.22 4.94
CA ALA A 777 -28.31 -39.44 3.71
C ALA A 777 -27.54 -40.15 2.59
N GLY A 778 -28.18 -40.32 1.42
CA GLY A 778 -27.69 -41.16 0.32
C GLY A 778 -26.19 -41.10 0.04
N ARG A 779 -25.62 -42.28 -0.24
CA ARG A 779 -24.18 -42.53 -0.46
C ARG A 779 -23.54 -41.58 -1.48
N CYS A 780 -22.47 -40.89 -1.05
CA CYS A 780 -21.67 -40.00 -1.87
C CYS A 780 -20.49 -40.76 -2.50
N ASP A 781 -20.44 -40.83 -3.83
CA ASP A 781 -19.39 -41.54 -4.59
C ASP A 781 -18.21 -40.61 -4.95
N LEU A 782 -17.00 -41.00 -4.54
CA LEU A 782 -15.73 -40.34 -4.82
C LEU A 782 -14.82 -41.15 -5.76
N SER A 783 -15.28 -42.27 -6.32
CA SER A 783 -14.48 -43.19 -7.15
C SER A 783 -13.81 -42.51 -8.34
N ARG A 784 -14.46 -41.48 -8.92
CA ARG A 784 -13.94 -40.68 -10.05
C ARG A 784 -13.16 -39.43 -9.63
N ARG A 785 -12.99 -39.18 -8.32
CA ARG A 785 -12.37 -37.96 -7.77
C ARG A 785 -11.12 -38.32 -6.98
N ALA A 786 -10.06 -38.73 -7.69
CA ALA A 786 -8.86 -39.32 -7.10
C ALA A 786 -8.24 -38.51 -5.94
N PRO A 787 -8.05 -37.17 -6.03
CA PRO A 787 -7.48 -36.41 -4.92
C PRO A 787 -8.38 -36.37 -3.67
N LEU A 788 -9.70 -36.23 -3.85
CA LEU A 788 -10.65 -36.22 -2.72
C LEU A 788 -10.72 -37.59 -2.05
N ARG A 789 -10.74 -38.65 -2.85
CA ARG A 789 -10.69 -40.04 -2.37
C ARG A 789 -9.42 -40.30 -1.56
N GLN A 790 -8.26 -39.89 -2.07
CA GLN A 790 -6.98 -40.08 -1.41
C GLN A 790 -6.87 -39.30 -0.09
N VAL A 791 -7.30 -38.04 -0.10
CA VAL A 791 -7.39 -37.20 1.12
C VAL A 791 -8.32 -37.86 2.15
N LEU A 792 -9.50 -38.31 1.75
CA LEU A 792 -10.46 -38.98 2.64
C LEU A 792 -9.92 -40.32 3.17
N THR A 793 -9.28 -41.11 2.31
CA THR A 793 -8.63 -42.39 2.70
C THR A 793 -7.59 -42.17 3.80
N HIS A 794 -6.76 -41.14 3.63
CA HIS A 794 -5.70 -40.83 4.58
C HIS A 794 -6.26 -40.35 5.92
N LEU A 795 -7.31 -39.53 5.90
CA LEU A 795 -8.05 -39.11 7.09
C LEU A 795 -8.71 -40.28 7.82
N ILE A 796 -9.33 -41.22 7.08
CA ILE A 796 -9.95 -42.43 7.63
C ILE A 796 -8.90 -43.34 8.27
N ALA A 797 -7.77 -43.56 7.59
CA ALA A 797 -6.68 -44.40 8.11
C ALA A 797 -6.06 -43.82 9.39
N HIS A 798 -5.98 -42.49 9.49
CA HIS A 798 -5.47 -41.83 10.68
C HIS A 798 -6.47 -41.88 11.84
N HIS A 799 -7.73 -41.60 11.55
CA HIS A 799 -8.83 -41.70 12.51
C HIS A 799 -8.96 -43.12 13.09
N ALA A 800 -8.77 -44.16 12.27
CA ALA A 800 -8.79 -45.56 12.70
C ALA A 800 -7.66 -45.91 13.70
N ARG A 801 -6.54 -45.19 13.66
CA ARG A 801 -5.40 -45.39 14.58
C ARG A 801 -5.61 -44.61 15.88
N ASP A 802 -6.00 -43.35 15.77
CA ASP A 802 -6.34 -42.50 16.91
C ASP A 802 -7.35 -41.42 16.47
N PRO A 803 -8.62 -41.51 16.90
CA PRO A 803 -9.67 -40.54 16.57
C PRO A 803 -9.38 -39.09 17.00
N ARG A 804 -8.44 -38.90 17.94
CA ARG A 804 -8.09 -37.59 18.50
C ARG A 804 -6.98 -36.88 17.72
N LEU A 805 -6.22 -37.61 16.91
CA LEU A 805 -5.00 -37.13 16.27
C LEU A 805 -5.27 -36.74 14.82
N GLY A 806 -5.07 -35.46 14.49
CA GLY A 806 -5.26 -34.96 13.13
C GLY A 806 -4.09 -35.24 12.20
N VAL A 807 -4.37 -35.03 10.93
CA VAL A 807 -3.44 -35.18 9.82
C VAL A 807 -2.97 -33.81 9.39
N SER A 808 -1.66 -33.57 9.44
CA SER A 808 -1.08 -32.30 9.05
C SER A 808 -1.37 -31.95 7.58
N THR A 809 -1.40 -30.66 7.28
CA THR A 809 -1.70 -30.16 5.92
C THR A 809 -0.65 -30.63 4.92
N ALA A 810 0.62 -30.74 5.34
CA ALA A 810 1.69 -31.32 4.55
C ALA A 810 1.44 -32.80 4.24
N SER A 811 1.00 -33.58 5.23
CA SER A 811 0.68 -35.00 5.04
C SER A 811 -0.55 -35.21 4.14
N LEU A 812 -1.55 -34.33 4.21
CA LEU A 812 -2.70 -34.35 3.30
C LEU A 812 -2.32 -33.97 1.86
N LEU A 813 -1.37 -33.05 1.70
CA LEU A 813 -0.83 -32.67 0.39
C LEU A 813 -0.09 -33.86 -0.25
N GLU A 814 0.78 -34.52 0.51
CA GLU A 814 1.50 -35.73 0.05
C GLU A 814 0.52 -36.86 -0.30
N ALA A 815 -0.53 -37.05 0.51
CA ALA A 815 -1.51 -38.10 0.27
C ALA A 815 -2.41 -37.82 -0.94
N GLY A 816 -2.87 -36.58 -1.12
CA GLY A 816 -3.79 -36.21 -2.20
C GLY A 816 -3.16 -36.04 -3.58
N TRP A 817 -1.84 -35.79 -3.63
CA TRP A 817 -1.08 -35.56 -4.87
C TRP A 817 0.32 -36.19 -4.83
N PRO A 818 0.45 -37.52 -4.64
CA PRO A 818 1.72 -38.19 -4.33
C PRO A 818 2.77 -38.15 -5.45
N SER A 819 2.43 -37.69 -6.65
CA SER A 819 3.31 -37.69 -7.83
C SER A 819 3.55 -36.30 -8.42
N GLU A 820 3.07 -35.24 -7.77
CA GLU A 820 3.20 -33.86 -8.25
C GLU A 820 4.22 -33.06 -7.41
N ARG A 821 5.12 -32.34 -8.09
CA ARG A 821 5.98 -31.34 -7.43
C ARG A 821 5.25 -30.00 -7.42
N ILE A 822 4.71 -29.64 -6.26
CA ILE A 822 3.88 -28.44 -6.07
C ILE A 822 4.61 -27.48 -5.12
N SER A 823 4.58 -26.16 -5.41
CA SER A 823 5.11 -25.15 -4.47
C SER A 823 4.28 -25.11 -3.19
N HIS A 824 4.90 -24.67 -2.08
CA HIS A 824 4.26 -24.66 -0.76
C HIS A 824 2.90 -23.95 -0.77
N ASP A 825 2.81 -22.73 -1.31
CA ASP A 825 1.58 -21.93 -1.28
C ASP A 825 0.47 -22.50 -2.19
N ALA A 826 0.84 -23.05 -3.35
CA ALA A 826 -0.11 -23.71 -4.25
C ALA A 826 -0.60 -25.05 -3.68
N GLY A 827 0.26 -25.77 -2.95
CA GLY A 827 -0.08 -27.01 -2.26
C GLY A 827 -1.07 -26.76 -1.12
N MET A 828 -0.83 -25.74 -0.30
CA MET A 828 -1.74 -25.35 0.79
C MET A 828 -3.13 -24.97 0.27
N HIS A 829 -3.19 -24.21 -0.83
CA HIS A 829 -4.47 -23.85 -1.46
C HIS A 829 -5.23 -25.09 -1.97
N ARG A 830 -4.55 -26.06 -2.57
CA ARG A 830 -5.19 -27.30 -3.06
C ARG A 830 -5.77 -28.16 -1.93
N VAL A 831 -5.05 -28.32 -0.82
CA VAL A 831 -5.57 -29.03 0.35
C VAL A 831 -6.82 -28.31 0.87
N HIS A 832 -6.79 -26.98 0.94
CA HIS A 832 -7.95 -26.19 1.36
C HIS A 832 -9.17 -26.41 0.46
N VAL A 833 -8.99 -26.39 -0.87
CA VAL A 833 -10.06 -26.66 -1.84
C VAL A 833 -10.60 -28.09 -1.73
N ALA A 834 -9.72 -29.07 -1.53
CA ALA A 834 -10.13 -30.47 -1.35
C ALA A 834 -10.99 -30.64 -0.08
N ILE A 835 -10.57 -30.06 1.04
CA ILE A 835 -11.33 -30.08 2.29
C ILE A 835 -12.66 -29.34 2.15
N ALA A 836 -12.67 -28.14 1.57
CA ALA A 836 -13.90 -27.38 1.34
C ALA A 836 -14.89 -28.14 0.43
N THR A 837 -14.38 -28.91 -0.54
CA THR A 837 -15.20 -29.73 -1.42
C THR A 837 -15.77 -30.94 -0.70
N LEU A 838 -14.96 -31.65 0.08
CA LEU A 838 -15.43 -32.76 0.94
C LEU A 838 -16.52 -32.31 1.92
N ARG A 839 -16.37 -31.11 2.52
CA ARG A 839 -17.40 -30.52 3.39
C ARG A 839 -18.73 -30.30 2.66
N ARG A 840 -18.70 -29.70 1.46
CA ARG A 840 -19.89 -29.47 0.62
C ARG A 840 -20.56 -30.77 0.17
N LEU A 841 -19.81 -31.85 0.05
CA LEU A 841 -20.34 -33.16 -0.34
C LEU A 841 -21.01 -33.93 0.80
N GLY A 842 -21.05 -33.36 2.01
CA GLY A 842 -21.78 -33.92 3.14
C GLY A 842 -20.94 -34.10 4.40
N LEU A 843 -19.60 -34.02 4.33
CA LEU A 843 -18.76 -34.16 5.54
C LEU A 843 -18.81 -32.94 6.47
N GLY A 844 -19.32 -31.79 6.01
CA GLY A 844 -19.66 -30.63 6.83
C GLY A 844 -18.72 -30.35 8.01
N ASP A 845 -19.26 -30.41 9.22
CA ASP A 845 -18.56 -30.20 10.49
C ASP A 845 -17.77 -31.42 10.98
N ARG A 846 -17.90 -32.57 10.32
CA ARG A 846 -17.13 -33.80 10.63
C ARG A 846 -15.68 -33.73 10.22
N LEU A 847 -15.33 -32.76 9.37
CA LEU A 847 -13.95 -32.39 9.07
C LEU A 847 -13.53 -31.25 9.98
N VAL A 848 -12.93 -31.59 11.13
CA VAL A 848 -12.50 -30.64 12.16
C VAL A 848 -11.11 -30.10 11.82
N LYS A 849 -10.97 -28.77 11.77
CA LYS A 849 -9.67 -28.10 11.56
C LYS A 849 -8.88 -28.07 12.87
N GLN A 850 -7.58 -28.33 12.80
CA GLN A 850 -6.62 -28.20 13.89
C GLN A 850 -5.53 -27.19 13.53
N SER A 851 -4.63 -26.89 14.48
CA SER A 851 -3.55 -25.90 14.32
C SER A 851 -2.63 -26.14 13.13
N ASP A 852 -2.41 -27.40 12.75
CA ASP A 852 -1.50 -27.82 11.68
C ASP A 852 -2.14 -28.71 10.62
N GLY A 853 -3.45 -29.00 10.72
CA GLY A 853 -4.08 -30.04 9.91
C GLY A 853 -5.59 -30.18 10.05
N TYR A 854 -6.10 -31.37 9.73
CA TYR A 854 -7.52 -31.72 9.79
C TYR A 854 -7.70 -33.12 10.39
N ARG A 855 -8.83 -33.35 11.08
CA ARG A 855 -9.24 -34.67 11.54
C ARG A 855 -10.70 -34.95 11.24
N LEU A 856 -11.07 -36.22 11.25
CA LEU A 856 -12.47 -36.62 11.32
C LEU A 856 -12.96 -36.57 12.78
N ASP A 857 -14.20 -36.13 12.99
CA ASP A 857 -14.87 -36.14 14.30
C ASP A 857 -14.85 -37.55 14.93
N ALA A 858 -14.95 -37.67 16.26
CA ALA A 858 -14.77 -38.92 17.00
C ALA A 858 -15.87 -39.98 16.74
N ASP A 859 -17.04 -39.58 16.25
CA ASP A 859 -18.23 -40.44 16.06
C ASP A 859 -18.33 -41.08 14.65
N VAL A 860 -17.20 -41.58 14.10
CA VAL A 860 -17.18 -42.26 12.80
C VAL A 860 -17.23 -43.77 12.98
N GLN A 861 -18.18 -44.45 12.33
CA GLN A 861 -18.14 -45.90 12.17
C GLN A 861 -17.57 -46.27 10.81
N LEU A 862 -16.51 -47.05 10.79
CA LEU A 862 -15.93 -47.55 9.55
C LEU A 862 -16.78 -48.74 9.06
N GLY A 863 -17.36 -48.63 7.87
CA GLY A 863 -18.06 -49.74 7.22
C GLY A 863 -17.06 -50.75 6.67
N ASP A 864 -17.37 -52.04 6.77
CA ASP A 864 -16.66 -53.05 5.97
C ASP A 864 -17.14 -52.97 4.50
N ALA A 865 -16.20 -53.25 3.59
CA ALA A 865 -16.25 -52.95 2.16
C ALA A 865 -17.47 -53.53 1.41
#